data_AF-A0A1F5SLR6-F1
#
_entry.id   AF-A0A1F5SLR6-F1
#
_cell.length_a   1.000
_cell.length_b   1.000
_cell.length_c   1.000
_cell.angle_alpha   90.00
_cell.angle_beta   90.00
_cell.angle_gamma   90.00
#
_symmetry.space_group_name_H-M   'P 1'
#
loop_
_entity.id
_entity.type
_entity.pdbx_description
1 polymer ?
#
loop_
_entity_poly.entity_id
_entity_poly.type
_entity_poly.pdbx_seq_one_letter_code
_entity_poly.pdbx_strand_id
1 'polypeptide(L)'
;MDYKIVQLGLTPGKNANTVGDIFIAEPDTTKESLAGRIFVLIEVESKRSEGVKIINFLLDNINYNYYQNEKIYLRERINALKVEYIFEAALAKVNKNFLDYLKSEKINLPISALNITVGLIYKNELYFSGCGKNRALLIYRAPDTSRSGAKKMPAEKDPASVRKEYSLSDISEQTGNGELKPDGPAIQTKLFSNVISGKIPKNGFFVFTNETLPEYISGAQLTRIITTLPPLSAVEQLKNTLSKINSYVSFWGIIIKNTQFEKAEETKQQSSSKDSVVDLSRTEERTENLLAPSGIINIKKPLSYIGSLLPGSDKAMSGIGGAMIKDKIFVKKKSVAKKLNLILKNFFTYALNFLFFAAKWLSSRGSIKKTVSGLGLKLKNSTEFLSLPGLTLNKRNKALLIVAVVFLVFFIVNLSFMKAKKNRQAELENYENLSAMIEQKQNQAEANLLYSNEEGAKKLFDEISGLMGSLPQATEEQKSRFADFTEKYNLQLEKIRRITRIDEPEEVADFKNLTSSADPANIILSANNGKIYAADSGQRSIYILEIADRLVTTVTDLEEPMEELLLPAQAAERVYYLNKTNIIELDLKTEELSPLNIDLDANNNYMGADTYNERLYLLDNKNGQIIRYAKNGRAFSSAYSWLQENTDLSAAVDLSIDGHVYVLKNNGEVIKFLRGQTVEFALEAVDPPIEQASKIFVSPKNNYIYILDPKSQRLIVYDKTGQFQAQYTSKTFTDLRDFAVDETSQEVYLLSGAKVLKIKIGQENE
;
A
#
# COMPACT_ATOMS: atom_id res chain seq x y z
N MET A 1 26.31 -2.47 -3.61
CA MET A 1 26.93 -1.41 -4.42
C MET A 1 27.18 -0.21 -3.55
N ASP A 2 28.14 0.62 -3.95
CA ASP A 2 28.62 1.77 -3.17
C ASP A 2 27.83 3.05 -3.44
N TYR A 3 26.75 2.93 -4.21
CA TYR A 3 25.90 4.02 -4.65
C TYR A 3 24.45 3.52 -4.82
N LYS A 4 23.49 4.45 -4.72
CA LYS A 4 22.07 4.29 -5.08
C LYS A 4 21.76 5.22 -6.24
N ILE A 5 21.10 4.70 -7.29
CA ILE A 5 20.66 5.46 -8.47
C ILE A 5 19.14 5.40 -8.57
N VAL A 6 18.49 6.54 -8.79
CA VAL A 6 17.02 6.65 -8.94
C VAL A 6 16.70 7.56 -10.12
N GLN A 7 15.63 7.24 -10.84
CA GLN A 7 15.19 7.96 -12.04
C GLN A 7 13.95 8.82 -11.75
N LEU A 8 13.94 10.04 -12.25
CA LEU A 8 12.83 10.97 -12.27
C LEU A 8 12.35 11.11 -13.72
N GLY A 9 11.24 10.48 -14.08
CA GLY A 9 10.57 10.69 -15.36
C GLY A 9 9.15 11.17 -15.16
N LEU A 10 8.81 12.34 -15.69
CA LEU A 10 7.47 12.90 -15.70
C LEU A 10 7.21 13.53 -17.07
N THR A 11 6.23 12.99 -17.81
CA THR A 11 5.87 13.50 -19.15
C THR A 11 4.43 14.00 -19.17
N PRO A 12 4.15 15.09 -19.91
CA PRO A 12 2.81 15.60 -20.06
C PRO A 12 2.00 14.69 -21.01
N GLY A 13 0.71 14.52 -20.72
CA GLY A 13 -0.19 13.74 -21.58
C GLY A 13 -0.33 14.35 -22.98
N LYS A 14 -0.13 13.53 -24.02
CA LYS A 14 -0.36 13.75 -25.47
C LYS A 14 0.23 15.00 -26.17
N ASN A 15 0.80 15.98 -25.48
CA ASN A 15 1.16 17.30 -26.06
C ASN A 15 2.64 17.72 -25.95
N ALA A 16 3.58 16.84 -25.59
CA ALA A 16 5.01 17.19 -25.62
C ALA A 16 5.57 17.20 -27.05
N ASN A 17 6.23 18.31 -27.44
CA ASN A 17 7.05 18.39 -28.66
C ASN A 17 8.43 17.73 -28.50
N THR A 18 8.71 17.14 -27.34
CA THR A 18 9.95 16.42 -27.04
C THR A 18 9.66 14.95 -26.73
N VAL A 19 10.62 14.09 -27.07
CA VAL A 19 10.65 12.69 -26.63
C VAL A 19 11.91 12.52 -25.80
N GLY A 20 11.80 11.97 -24.60
CA GLY A 20 12.95 11.67 -23.77
C GLY A 20 12.89 10.26 -23.21
N ASP A 21 14.03 9.79 -22.73
CA ASP A 21 14.19 8.50 -22.07
C ASP A 21 15.32 8.54 -21.04
N ILE A 22 15.22 7.68 -20.03
CA ILE A 22 16.26 7.45 -19.03
C ILE A 22 16.66 5.98 -19.09
N PHE A 23 17.92 5.74 -19.42
CA PHE A 23 18.48 4.41 -19.51
C PHE A 23 19.51 4.18 -18.41
N ILE A 24 19.41 3.07 -17.69
CA ILE A 24 20.44 2.59 -16.77
C ILE A 24 20.79 1.17 -17.21
N ALA A 25 22.05 0.93 -17.52
CA ALA A 25 22.51 -0.38 -17.95
C ALA A 25 22.46 -1.40 -16.81
N GLU A 26 22.11 -2.64 -17.14
CA GLU A 26 22.09 -3.77 -16.19
C GLU A 26 23.07 -4.88 -16.61
N PRO A 27 24.40 -4.60 -16.64
CA PRO A 27 25.39 -5.64 -16.90
C PRO A 27 25.34 -6.75 -15.84
N ASP A 28 25.85 -7.93 -16.18
CA ASP A 28 26.09 -8.98 -15.20
C ASP A 28 27.12 -8.54 -14.13
N THR A 29 27.13 -9.20 -12.98
CA THR A 29 27.96 -8.80 -11.82
C THR A 29 29.45 -8.74 -12.14
N THR A 30 29.95 -9.66 -12.96
CA THR A 30 31.35 -9.67 -13.40
C THR A 30 31.64 -8.48 -14.30
N LYS A 31 30.83 -8.23 -15.33
CA LYS A 31 30.99 -7.06 -16.20
C LYS A 31 30.82 -5.75 -15.45
N GLU A 32 29.90 -5.68 -14.50
CA GLU A 32 29.76 -4.48 -13.67
C GLU A 32 31.01 -4.24 -12.81
N SER A 33 31.59 -5.29 -12.24
CA SER A 33 32.83 -5.18 -11.46
C SER A 33 34.02 -4.72 -12.30
N LEU A 34 34.05 -5.07 -13.59
CA LEU A 34 35.14 -4.76 -14.53
C LEU A 34 34.93 -3.48 -15.35
N ALA A 35 33.69 -3.09 -15.62
CA ALA A 35 33.36 -1.99 -16.52
C ALA A 35 32.46 -0.95 -15.87
N GLY A 36 31.90 -1.20 -14.69
CA GLY A 36 30.94 -0.29 -14.08
C GLY A 36 29.60 -0.25 -14.82
N ARG A 37 28.82 0.77 -14.48
CA ARG A 37 27.43 0.91 -14.91
C ARG A 37 27.22 2.19 -15.69
N ILE A 38 26.73 2.07 -16.92
CA ILE A 38 26.34 3.22 -17.75
C ILE A 38 24.95 3.71 -17.36
N PHE A 39 24.76 5.02 -17.38
CA PHE A 39 23.45 5.67 -17.43
C PHE A 39 23.39 6.68 -18.58
N VAL A 40 22.20 6.90 -19.13
CA VAL A 40 21.94 7.88 -20.17
C VAL A 40 20.66 8.63 -19.84
N LEU A 41 20.73 9.95 -19.95
CA LEU A 41 19.59 10.87 -19.91
C LEU A 41 19.52 11.53 -21.29
N ILE A 42 18.46 11.28 -22.06
CA ILE A 42 18.33 11.81 -23.42
C ILE A 42 16.95 12.43 -23.64
N GLU A 43 16.91 13.57 -24.34
CA GLU A 43 15.73 14.25 -24.80
C GLU A 43 15.97 14.81 -26.22
N VAL A 44 15.02 14.55 -27.12
CA VAL A 44 15.06 14.96 -28.53
C VAL A 44 13.82 15.78 -28.87
N GLU A 45 14.02 17.00 -29.34
CA GLU A 45 12.96 17.87 -29.87
C GLU A 45 12.69 17.51 -31.34
N SER A 46 11.73 16.61 -31.56
CA SER A 46 11.38 16.14 -32.91
C SER A 46 9.99 15.49 -32.93
N LYS A 47 9.50 15.14 -34.13
CA LYS A 47 8.30 14.31 -34.26
C LYS A 47 8.52 12.97 -33.55
N ARG A 48 7.52 12.52 -32.78
CA ARG A 48 7.62 11.35 -31.90
C ARG A 48 8.23 10.10 -32.56
N SER A 49 7.88 9.81 -33.81
CA SER A 49 8.40 8.63 -34.53
C SER A 49 9.88 8.72 -34.87
N GLU A 50 10.40 9.93 -35.11
CA GLU A 50 11.81 10.17 -35.47
C GLU A 50 12.66 10.25 -34.20
N GLY A 51 12.18 10.96 -33.17
CA GLY A 51 12.85 11.03 -31.87
C GLY A 51 13.06 9.67 -31.22
N VAL A 52 12.05 8.79 -31.25
CA VAL A 52 12.19 7.42 -30.72
C VAL A 52 13.26 6.62 -31.47
N LYS A 53 13.38 6.78 -32.80
CA LYS A 53 14.42 6.08 -33.58
C LYS A 53 15.82 6.56 -33.22
N ILE A 54 15.99 7.89 -33.07
CA ILE A 54 17.26 8.51 -32.69
C ILE A 54 17.67 8.04 -31.28
N ILE A 55 16.74 8.07 -30.33
CA ILE A 55 16.98 7.61 -28.95
C ILE A 55 17.41 6.15 -28.94
N ASN A 56 16.62 5.25 -29.55
CA ASN A 56 16.94 3.83 -29.57
C ASN A 56 18.31 3.56 -30.21
N PHE A 57 18.60 4.22 -31.34
CA PHE A 57 19.91 4.11 -31.98
C PHE A 57 21.04 4.50 -31.02
N LEU A 58 20.95 5.67 -30.37
CA LEU A 58 22.00 6.13 -29.45
C LEU A 58 22.15 5.21 -28.25
N LEU A 59 21.05 4.78 -27.62
CA LEU A 59 21.08 3.87 -26.47
C LEU A 59 21.74 2.53 -26.82
N ASP A 60 21.32 1.90 -27.92
CA ASP A 60 21.89 0.64 -28.39
C ASP A 60 23.37 0.79 -28.73
N ASN A 61 23.74 1.88 -29.41
CA ASN A 61 25.11 2.10 -29.85
C ASN A 61 26.05 2.43 -28.69
N ILE A 62 25.61 3.19 -27.69
CA ILE A 62 26.37 3.48 -26.46
C ILE A 62 26.60 2.19 -25.68
N ASN A 63 25.53 1.44 -25.42
CA ASN A 63 25.59 0.19 -24.66
C ASN A 63 26.50 -0.84 -25.35
N TYR A 64 26.31 -1.05 -26.66
CA TYR A 64 27.12 -1.96 -27.45
C TYR A 64 28.61 -1.55 -27.51
N ASN A 65 28.92 -0.32 -27.90
CA ASN A 65 30.33 0.10 -28.07
C ASN A 65 31.12 0.12 -26.76
N TYR A 66 30.44 0.31 -25.63
CA TYR A 66 31.10 0.22 -24.34
C TYR A 66 31.29 -1.23 -23.93
N TYR A 67 30.23 -1.97 -23.65
CA TYR A 67 30.32 -3.30 -23.04
C TYR A 67 30.89 -4.39 -23.95
N GLN A 68 30.85 -4.21 -25.28
CA GLN A 68 31.49 -5.13 -26.24
C GLN A 68 32.91 -4.72 -26.62
N ASN A 69 33.47 -3.69 -25.97
CA ASN A 69 34.85 -3.31 -26.21
C ASN A 69 35.79 -4.40 -25.67
N GLU A 70 36.57 -5.03 -26.54
CA GLU A 70 37.54 -6.08 -26.19
C GLU A 70 38.47 -5.68 -25.04
N LYS A 71 38.76 -4.38 -24.92
CA LYS A 71 39.57 -3.80 -23.84
C LYS A 71 38.98 -4.05 -22.45
N ILE A 72 37.66 -4.21 -22.29
CA ILE A 72 37.04 -4.51 -20.99
C ILE A 72 37.51 -5.86 -20.45
N TYR A 73 37.54 -6.89 -21.29
CA TYR A 73 38.00 -8.23 -20.89
C TYR A 73 39.51 -8.26 -20.59
N LEU A 74 40.28 -7.39 -21.24
CA LEU A 74 41.72 -7.26 -20.99
C LEU A 74 42.04 -6.57 -19.66
N ARG A 75 41.07 -5.91 -18.99
CA ARG A 75 41.30 -5.24 -17.70
C ARG A 75 41.64 -6.18 -16.55
N GLU A 76 41.26 -7.46 -16.63
CA GLU A 76 41.70 -8.46 -15.65
C GLU A 76 43.21 -8.68 -15.67
N ARG A 77 43.86 -8.39 -16.81
CA ARG A 77 45.27 -8.71 -17.06
C ARG A 77 46.17 -7.49 -17.21
N ILE A 78 45.60 -6.30 -17.44
CA ILE A 78 46.35 -5.06 -17.71
C ILE A 78 45.87 -3.93 -16.79
N ASN A 79 46.57 -3.73 -15.67
CA ASN A 79 46.25 -2.70 -14.67
C ASN A 79 46.33 -1.25 -15.20
N ALA A 80 47.09 -1.00 -16.27
CA ALA A 80 47.23 0.34 -16.87
C ALA A 80 45.96 0.81 -17.62
N LEU A 81 45.02 -0.09 -17.88
CA LEU A 81 43.83 0.20 -18.67
C LEU A 81 42.68 0.72 -17.78
N LYS A 82 42.52 2.04 -17.73
CA LYS A 82 41.45 2.72 -17.00
C LYS A 82 40.11 2.64 -17.72
N VAL A 83 39.02 2.58 -16.95
CA VAL A 83 37.64 2.60 -17.50
C VAL A 83 37.34 3.89 -18.26
N GLU A 84 37.95 5.00 -17.85
CA GLU A 84 37.87 6.31 -18.49
C GLU A 84 38.27 6.26 -19.98
N TYR A 85 39.44 5.71 -20.30
CA TYR A 85 39.91 5.61 -21.69
C TYR A 85 39.05 4.69 -22.56
N ILE A 86 38.47 3.65 -21.97
CA ILE A 86 37.55 2.75 -22.67
C ILE A 86 36.24 3.50 -22.96
N PHE A 87 35.77 4.28 -21.99
CA PHE A 87 34.56 5.09 -22.12
C PHE A 87 34.72 6.17 -23.18
N GLU A 88 35.81 6.94 -23.16
CA GLU A 88 36.16 7.92 -24.20
C GLU A 88 36.21 7.28 -25.60
N ALA A 89 36.88 6.14 -25.72
CA ALA A 89 36.98 5.43 -27.00
C ALA A 89 35.62 4.92 -27.50
N ALA A 90 34.74 4.49 -26.59
CA ALA A 90 33.37 4.08 -26.93
C ALA A 90 32.55 5.28 -27.41
N LEU A 91 32.59 6.41 -26.70
CA LEU A 91 31.88 7.64 -27.10
C LEU A 91 32.38 8.20 -28.44
N ALA A 92 33.68 8.10 -28.72
CA ALA A 92 34.24 8.48 -30.02
C ALA A 92 33.69 7.62 -31.17
N LYS A 93 33.49 6.31 -30.94
CA LYS A 93 32.82 5.43 -31.91
C LYS A 93 31.35 5.79 -32.09
N VAL A 94 30.65 6.11 -30.99
CA VAL A 94 29.25 6.55 -31.03
C VAL A 94 29.11 7.83 -31.87
N ASN A 95 29.99 8.82 -31.68
CA ASN A 95 30.02 10.04 -32.50
C ASN A 95 30.08 9.70 -34.00
N LYS A 96 30.98 8.78 -34.41
CA LYS A 96 31.12 8.36 -35.81
C LYS A 96 29.86 7.65 -36.31
N ASN A 97 29.41 6.63 -35.57
CA ASN A 97 28.26 5.82 -35.96
C ASN A 97 26.98 6.64 -36.08
N PHE A 98 26.79 7.64 -35.21
CA PHE A 98 25.64 8.53 -35.26
C PHE A 98 25.66 9.42 -36.51
N LEU A 99 26.82 9.96 -36.89
CA LEU A 99 26.95 10.72 -38.13
C LEU A 99 26.63 9.88 -39.36
N ASP A 100 27.08 8.62 -39.38
CA ASP A 100 26.80 7.69 -40.48
C ASP A 100 25.30 7.34 -40.53
N TYR A 101 24.66 7.14 -39.37
CA TYR A 101 23.23 6.88 -39.24
C TYR A 101 22.35 8.04 -39.74
N LEU A 102 22.66 9.28 -39.33
CA LEU A 102 21.93 10.47 -39.80
C LEU A 102 22.01 10.62 -41.33
N LYS A 103 23.19 10.35 -41.91
CA LYS A 103 23.40 10.37 -43.36
C LYS A 103 22.62 9.27 -44.08
N SER A 104 22.63 8.03 -43.56
CA SER A 104 21.97 6.89 -44.20
C SER A 104 20.45 7.01 -44.17
N GLU A 105 19.88 7.45 -43.04
CA GLU A 105 18.44 7.62 -42.86
C GLU A 105 17.91 8.95 -43.41
N LYS A 106 18.78 9.84 -43.90
CA LYS A 106 18.45 11.19 -44.38
C LYS A 106 17.70 12.02 -43.33
N ILE A 107 18.08 11.86 -42.06
CA ILE A 107 17.51 12.58 -40.92
C ILE A 107 18.19 13.95 -40.82
N ASN A 108 17.39 15.03 -40.83
CA ASN A 108 17.88 16.38 -40.61
C ASN A 108 17.59 16.81 -39.17
N LEU A 109 18.49 16.47 -38.25
CA LEU A 109 18.40 16.83 -36.85
C LEU A 109 19.33 18.02 -36.55
N PRO A 110 18.81 19.20 -36.18
CA PRO A 110 19.67 20.26 -35.65
C PRO A 110 20.23 19.83 -34.29
N ILE A 111 21.48 20.14 -34.01
CA ILE A 111 22.15 19.71 -32.76
C ILE A 111 21.45 20.32 -31.55
N SER A 112 20.90 21.53 -31.70
CA SER A 112 20.10 22.22 -30.68
C SER A 112 18.86 21.44 -30.24
N ALA A 113 18.38 20.50 -31.05
CA ALA A 113 17.25 19.64 -30.73
C ALA A 113 17.65 18.37 -29.96
N LEU A 114 18.94 18.11 -29.71
CA LEU A 114 19.40 16.92 -28.99
C LEU A 114 20.04 17.32 -27.66
N ASN A 115 19.44 16.86 -26.57
CA ASN A 115 19.99 16.96 -25.22
C ASN A 115 20.31 15.54 -24.74
N ILE A 116 21.58 15.25 -24.48
CA ILE A 116 22.01 13.93 -24.01
C ILE A 116 23.11 14.06 -22.97
N THR A 117 23.01 13.28 -21.90
CA THR A 117 24.09 13.06 -20.94
C THR A 117 24.31 11.57 -20.82
N VAL A 118 25.54 11.12 -21.04
CA VAL A 118 25.97 9.75 -20.83
C VAL A 118 26.96 9.74 -19.68
N GLY A 119 26.72 8.90 -18.69
CA GLY A 119 27.64 8.71 -17.59
C GLY A 119 27.95 7.26 -17.30
N LEU A 120 29.04 7.07 -16.58
CA LEU A 120 29.61 5.81 -16.16
C LEU A 120 29.95 5.92 -14.67
N ILE A 121 29.38 5.01 -13.88
CA ILE A 121 29.71 4.86 -12.46
C ILE A 121 30.60 3.62 -12.33
N TYR A 122 31.82 3.82 -11.86
CA TYR A 122 32.75 2.73 -11.56
C TYR A 122 33.31 2.90 -10.16
N LYS A 123 32.95 1.98 -9.26
CA LYS A 123 33.25 2.09 -7.82
C LYS A 123 32.69 3.40 -7.25
N ASN A 124 33.56 4.32 -6.83
CA ASN A 124 33.18 5.64 -6.32
C ASN A 124 33.59 6.79 -7.26
N GLU A 125 33.87 6.46 -8.52
CA GLU A 125 34.20 7.42 -9.56
C GLU A 125 33.05 7.54 -10.55
N LEU A 126 32.80 8.77 -10.95
CA LEU A 126 31.79 9.16 -11.92
C LEU A 126 32.50 9.79 -13.11
N TYR A 127 32.20 9.27 -14.29
CA TYR A 127 32.68 9.77 -15.57
C TYR A 127 31.45 10.16 -16.39
N PHE A 128 31.40 11.34 -16.97
CA PHE A 128 30.25 11.70 -17.82
C PHE A 128 30.62 12.66 -18.95
N SER A 129 29.83 12.62 -20.00
CA SER A 129 29.92 13.51 -21.16
C SER A 129 28.51 13.80 -21.66
N GLY A 130 28.32 14.92 -22.35
CA GLY A 130 27.00 15.28 -22.84
C GLY A 130 27.02 16.31 -23.94
N CYS A 131 25.85 16.50 -24.54
CA CYS A 131 25.55 17.50 -25.55
C CYS A 131 24.20 18.14 -25.24
N GLY A 132 24.01 19.39 -25.65
CA GLY A 132 22.77 20.13 -25.41
C GLY A 132 22.73 20.77 -24.03
N LYS A 133 21.53 20.85 -23.47
CA LYS A 133 21.21 21.72 -22.32
C LYS A 133 20.93 20.97 -21.01
N ASN A 134 21.20 19.66 -20.97
CA ASN A 134 21.09 18.90 -19.73
C ASN A 134 22.02 19.50 -18.66
N ARG A 135 21.55 19.48 -17.42
CA ARG A 135 22.26 19.98 -16.25
C ARG A 135 22.84 18.84 -15.43
N ALA A 136 24.05 19.05 -14.92
CA ALA A 136 24.75 18.19 -13.98
C ALA A 136 25.00 18.97 -12.68
N LEU A 137 24.20 18.71 -11.65
CA LEU A 137 24.24 19.40 -10.38
C LEU A 137 24.91 18.51 -9.33
N LEU A 138 25.87 19.08 -8.60
CA LEU A 138 26.54 18.44 -7.47
C LEU A 138 26.05 19.07 -6.16
N ILE A 139 25.43 18.27 -5.32
CA ILE A 139 25.03 18.64 -3.96
C ILE A 139 25.97 17.96 -2.98
N TYR A 140 26.68 18.73 -2.16
CA TYR A 140 27.70 18.22 -1.26
C TYR A 140 27.77 19.01 0.03
N ARG A 141 28.20 18.37 1.12
CA ARG A 141 28.44 19.05 2.39
C ARG A 141 29.71 19.88 2.30
N ALA A 142 29.62 21.18 2.62
CA ALA A 142 30.81 22.02 2.68
C ALA A 142 31.74 21.52 3.79
N PRO A 143 33.07 21.43 3.57
CA PRO A 143 34.01 21.09 4.62
C PRO A 143 33.94 22.14 5.72
N ASP A 144 33.75 21.68 6.95
CA ASP A 144 33.62 22.50 8.14
C ASP A 144 34.94 23.23 8.41
N THR A 145 35.09 24.47 7.91
CA THR A 145 36.26 25.31 8.17
C THR A 145 36.32 25.81 9.62
N SER A 146 35.37 25.40 10.46
CA SER A 146 35.28 25.76 11.88
C SER A 146 35.77 24.64 12.80
N ARG A 147 36.89 23.97 12.48
CA ARG A 147 37.65 23.18 13.45
C ARG A 147 38.86 23.97 13.98
N SER A 148 38.56 25.07 14.68
CA SER A 148 39.38 25.54 15.79
C SER A 148 38.48 25.49 17.03
N GLY A 149 38.94 24.82 18.09
CA GLY A 149 38.11 24.25 19.13
C GLY A 149 37.16 25.20 19.84
N ALA A 150 35.87 24.92 19.77
CA ALA A 150 34.92 25.23 20.83
C ALA A 150 33.71 24.29 20.71
N LYS A 151 33.50 23.51 21.76
CA LYS A 151 32.36 22.61 21.97
C LYS A 151 31.08 23.47 22.01
N LYS A 152 30.10 23.26 21.13
CA LYS A 152 28.76 23.85 21.23
C LYS A 152 27.67 22.77 21.27
N MET A 153 26.74 22.97 22.20
CA MET A 153 25.51 22.22 22.47
C MET A 153 24.58 22.17 21.25
N PRO A 154 23.68 21.17 21.15
CA PRO A 154 22.74 21.07 20.05
C PRO A 154 21.65 22.14 20.20
N ALA A 155 21.53 23.01 19.19
CA ALA A 155 20.46 23.98 19.06
C ALA A 155 19.34 23.42 18.18
N GLU A 156 18.10 23.80 18.52
CA GLU A 156 16.86 23.58 17.78
C GLU A 156 17.01 23.68 16.26
N LYS A 157 16.38 22.72 15.56
CA LYS A 157 16.34 22.64 14.09
C LYS A 157 15.35 23.66 13.52
N ASP A 158 15.81 24.90 13.36
CA ASP A 158 15.17 25.88 12.49
C ASP A 158 15.31 25.45 11.00
N PRO A 159 14.25 25.37 10.18
CA PRO A 159 14.33 25.05 8.75
C PRO A 159 15.23 25.98 7.92
N ALA A 160 15.64 27.15 8.44
CA ALA A 160 16.65 28.00 7.81
C ALA A 160 18.10 27.42 7.91
N SER A 161 18.34 26.46 8.81
CA SER A 161 19.68 25.91 9.09
C SER A 161 20.18 24.89 8.05
N VAL A 162 19.30 24.26 7.27
CA VAL A 162 19.69 23.31 6.20
C VAL A 162 20.55 23.99 5.12
N ARG A 163 20.37 25.30 4.90
CA ARG A 163 21.18 26.09 3.96
C ARG A 163 22.66 26.21 4.37
N LYS A 164 23.02 25.94 5.63
CA LYS A 164 24.42 26.03 6.09
C LYS A 164 25.19 24.71 5.95
N GLU A 165 24.51 23.58 5.72
CA GLU A 165 25.18 22.26 5.71
C GLU A 165 25.52 21.77 4.29
N TYR A 166 24.70 22.07 3.28
CA TYR A 166 24.91 21.60 1.90
C TYR A 166 25.04 22.74 0.88
N SER A 167 25.99 22.60 -0.02
CA SER A 167 26.23 23.47 -1.18
C SER A 167 25.80 22.77 -2.47
N LEU A 168 25.24 23.55 -3.40
CA LEU A 168 24.90 23.11 -4.75
C LEU A 168 25.83 23.79 -5.75
N SER A 169 26.46 23.01 -6.61
CA SER A 169 27.34 23.47 -7.70
C SER A 169 26.83 22.93 -9.03
N ASP A 170 26.59 23.79 -10.01
CA ASP A 170 26.31 23.38 -11.38
C ASP A 170 27.65 23.14 -12.11
N ILE A 171 27.90 21.92 -12.57
CA ILE A 171 29.13 21.53 -13.27
C ILE A 171 28.89 21.26 -14.77
N SER A 172 27.74 21.67 -15.30
CA SER A 172 27.35 21.47 -16.71
C SER A 172 28.28 22.18 -17.69
N GLU A 173 28.78 23.36 -17.33
CA GLU A 173 29.66 24.19 -18.17
C GLU A 173 30.98 23.49 -18.51
N GLN A 174 31.42 22.55 -17.67
CA GLN A 174 32.67 21.80 -17.87
C GLN A 174 32.54 20.71 -18.96
N THR A 175 31.31 20.37 -19.40
CA THR A 175 31.09 19.44 -20.51
C THR A 175 31.18 20.14 -21.88
N GLY A 176 31.36 21.46 -21.88
CA GLY A 176 31.00 22.36 -22.97
C GLY A 176 31.54 22.01 -24.36
N ASN A 177 30.67 22.21 -25.36
CA ASN A 177 31.05 22.71 -26.66
C ASN A 177 30.94 24.24 -26.61
N GLY A 178 32.04 24.97 -26.77
CA GLY A 178 32.01 26.42 -27.01
C GLY A 178 31.19 26.75 -28.27
N GLU A 179 30.47 27.87 -28.24
CA GLU A 179 29.79 28.54 -29.36
C GLU A 179 29.43 27.65 -30.57
N LEU A 180 28.43 26.79 -30.40
CA LEU A 180 27.78 26.17 -31.56
C LEU A 180 26.95 27.24 -32.27
N LYS A 181 27.30 27.54 -33.54
CA LYS A 181 26.44 28.35 -34.40
C LYS A 181 25.08 27.66 -34.53
N PRO A 182 23.95 28.33 -34.20
CA PRO A 182 22.62 27.71 -34.12
C PRO A 182 22.14 27.02 -35.40
N ASP A 183 22.66 27.43 -36.56
CA ASP A 183 22.11 27.09 -37.88
C ASP A 183 22.96 26.09 -38.71
N GLY A 184 23.92 25.39 -38.09
CA GLY A 184 24.75 24.39 -38.79
C GLY A 184 24.11 22.98 -38.79
N PRO A 185 24.15 22.22 -39.91
CA PRO A 185 23.73 20.82 -39.90
C PRO A 185 24.64 19.99 -38.97
N ALA A 186 24.08 19.00 -38.25
CA ALA A 186 24.79 18.10 -37.32
C ALA A 186 26.00 17.33 -37.89
N ILE A 187 26.27 17.50 -39.19
CA ILE A 187 27.26 16.74 -39.97
C ILE A 187 28.71 17.09 -39.61
N GLN A 188 28.99 18.16 -38.84
CA GLN A 188 30.35 18.58 -38.46
C GLN A 188 30.67 18.51 -36.95
N THR A 189 29.78 17.97 -36.13
CA THR A 189 29.83 18.21 -34.68
C THR A 189 29.95 16.92 -33.87
N LYS A 190 30.96 16.84 -33.00
CA LYS A 190 31.11 15.72 -32.06
C LYS A 190 30.09 15.88 -30.93
N LEU A 191 29.25 14.87 -30.69
CA LEU A 191 28.27 14.88 -29.57
C LEU A 191 29.00 14.89 -28.24
N PHE A 192 29.97 13.99 -28.08
CA PHE A 192 30.78 13.85 -26.88
C PHE A 192 32.19 14.34 -27.16
N SER A 193 32.51 15.56 -26.70
CA SER A 193 33.80 16.22 -26.92
C SER A 193 34.76 16.00 -25.75
N ASN A 194 34.26 16.16 -24.52
CA ASN A 194 35.03 16.05 -23.28
C ASN A 194 34.34 15.07 -22.31
N VAL A 195 35.14 14.28 -21.61
CA VAL A 195 34.68 13.46 -20.47
C VAL A 195 35.13 14.15 -19.19
N ILE A 196 34.17 14.43 -18.30
CA ILE A 196 34.45 14.90 -16.95
C ILE A 196 34.60 13.67 -16.06
N SER A 197 35.66 13.65 -15.25
CA SER A 197 35.91 12.59 -14.28
C SER A 197 36.05 13.16 -12.86
N GLY A 198 35.51 12.44 -11.88
CA GLY A 198 35.58 12.85 -10.49
C GLY A 198 35.11 11.77 -9.53
N LYS A 199 35.48 11.90 -8.26
CA LYS A 199 34.95 11.03 -7.18
C LYS A 199 33.62 11.56 -6.69
N ILE A 200 32.70 10.66 -6.36
CA ILE A 200 31.45 11.05 -5.71
C ILE A 200 31.74 11.41 -4.24
N PRO A 201 31.52 12.66 -3.81
CA PRO A 201 31.80 13.07 -2.44
C PRO A 201 31.03 12.23 -1.42
N LYS A 202 31.58 12.11 -0.21
CA LYS A 202 30.90 11.41 0.90
C LYS A 202 29.58 12.11 1.21
N ASN A 203 28.50 11.33 1.29
CA ASN A 203 27.13 11.84 1.46
C ASN A 203 26.73 12.91 0.42
N GLY A 204 27.44 12.94 -0.71
CA GLY A 204 27.12 13.82 -1.83
C GLY A 204 26.12 13.19 -2.79
N PHE A 205 25.45 14.04 -3.54
CA PHE A 205 24.47 13.66 -4.55
C PHE A 205 24.84 14.30 -5.88
N PHE A 206 24.82 13.49 -6.94
CA PHE A 206 24.78 14.01 -8.31
C PHE A 206 23.34 13.98 -8.82
N VAL A 207 22.92 15.05 -9.46
CA VAL A 207 21.62 15.19 -10.09
C VAL A 207 21.83 15.56 -11.54
N PHE A 208 21.61 14.60 -12.44
CA PHE A 208 21.58 14.87 -13.88
C PHE A 208 20.14 15.13 -14.28
N THR A 209 19.86 16.18 -15.03
CA THR A 209 18.49 16.54 -15.38
C THR A 209 18.41 17.31 -16.70
N ASN A 210 17.23 17.37 -17.31
CA ASN A 210 17.01 18.27 -18.43
C ASN A 210 16.92 19.73 -17.94
N GLU A 211 17.03 20.69 -18.86
CA GLU A 211 17.05 22.13 -18.55
C GLU A 211 15.85 22.58 -17.71
N THR A 212 14.71 21.92 -17.88
CA THR A 212 13.42 22.33 -17.30
C THR A 212 13.35 22.11 -15.79
N LEU A 213 13.96 21.08 -15.21
CA LEU A 213 13.83 20.82 -13.77
C LEU A 213 14.31 21.99 -12.88
N PRO A 214 15.52 22.55 -13.05
CA PRO A 214 15.99 23.67 -12.24
C PRO A 214 15.27 25.00 -12.52
N GLU A 215 14.56 25.12 -13.65
CA GLU A 215 13.71 26.28 -13.93
C GLU A 215 12.42 26.28 -13.08
N TYR A 216 11.91 25.09 -12.75
CA TYR A 216 10.66 24.92 -11.99
C TYR A 216 10.88 24.68 -10.50
N ILE A 217 12.06 24.16 -10.12
CA ILE A 217 12.41 23.91 -8.72
C ILE A 217 13.71 24.64 -8.40
N SER A 218 13.61 25.59 -7.47
CA SER A 218 14.79 26.34 -7.01
C SER A 218 15.88 25.41 -6.48
N GLY A 219 17.14 25.77 -6.69
CA GLY A 219 18.27 24.97 -6.18
C GLY A 219 18.20 24.70 -4.68
N ALA A 220 17.67 25.65 -3.88
CA ALA A 220 17.49 25.49 -2.45
C ALA A 220 16.44 24.42 -2.11
N GLN A 221 15.32 24.42 -2.83
CA GLN A 221 14.27 23.41 -2.67
C GLN A 221 14.74 22.04 -3.14
N LEU A 222 15.42 21.98 -4.30
CA LEU A 222 16.01 20.75 -4.82
C LEU A 222 17.01 20.16 -3.82
N THR A 223 17.90 21.00 -3.27
CA THR A 223 18.87 20.61 -2.24
C THR A 223 18.15 20.07 -1.01
N ARG A 224 17.16 20.79 -0.49
CA ARG A 224 16.39 20.35 0.68
C ARG A 224 15.74 18.99 0.46
N ILE A 225 15.03 18.81 -0.65
CA ILE A 225 14.31 17.56 -0.95
C ILE A 225 15.29 16.38 -1.04
N ILE A 226 16.39 16.57 -1.78
CA ILE A 226 17.35 15.49 -2.05
C ILE A 226 18.18 15.12 -0.82
N THR A 227 18.51 16.07 0.06
CA THR A 227 19.33 15.81 1.24
C THR A 227 18.53 15.36 2.46
N THR A 228 17.23 15.64 2.52
CA THR A 228 16.37 15.27 3.68
C THR A 228 15.62 13.95 3.51
N LEU A 229 15.36 13.53 2.27
CA LEU A 229 14.61 12.30 1.98
C LEU A 229 15.50 11.19 1.38
N PRO A 230 15.14 9.91 1.57
CA PRO A 230 15.72 8.82 0.79
C PRO A 230 15.56 9.06 -0.73
N PRO A 231 16.52 8.64 -1.60
CA PRO A 231 16.50 8.97 -3.02
C PRO A 231 15.20 8.65 -3.77
N LEU A 232 14.52 7.55 -3.42
CA LEU A 232 13.22 7.20 -4.02
C LEU A 232 12.11 8.16 -3.59
N SER A 233 12.02 8.45 -2.29
CA SER A 233 11.05 9.39 -1.72
C SER A 233 11.27 10.82 -2.24
N ALA A 234 12.53 11.23 -2.39
CA ALA A 234 12.90 12.52 -2.97
C ALA A 234 12.34 12.66 -4.40
N VAL A 235 12.48 11.62 -5.25
CA VAL A 235 11.91 11.61 -6.59
C VAL A 235 10.38 11.72 -6.57
N GLU A 236 9.69 10.96 -5.71
CA GLU A 236 8.22 11.03 -5.63
C GLU A 236 7.73 12.40 -5.14
N GLN A 237 8.43 13.02 -4.19
CA GLN A 237 8.12 14.40 -3.78
C GLN A 237 8.35 15.41 -4.92
N LEU A 238 9.44 15.26 -5.69
CA LEU A 238 9.69 16.10 -6.87
C LEU A 238 8.57 15.92 -7.91
N LYS A 239 8.17 14.69 -8.23
CA LYS A 239 7.05 14.41 -9.15
C LYS A 239 5.74 15.05 -8.67
N ASN A 240 5.39 14.89 -7.39
CA ASN A 240 4.20 15.49 -6.80
C ASN A 240 4.23 17.02 -6.80
N THR A 241 5.41 17.61 -6.67
CA THR A 241 5.57 19.07 -6.75
C THR A 241 5.40 19.54 -8.19
N LEU A 242 6.08 18.90 -9.15
CA LEU A 242 6.07 19.27 -10.56
C LEU A 242 4.71 19.05 -11.22
N SER A 243 4.01 17.96 -10.88
CA SER A 243 2.67 17.65 -11.42
C SER A 243 1.61 18.69 -11.03
N LYS A 244 1.81 19.37 -9.89
CA LYS A 244 0.96 20.48 -9.45
C LYS A 244 1.28 21.80 -10.15
N ILE A 245 2.50 21.97 -10.67
CA ILE A 245 2.95 23.24 -11.26
C ILE A 245 2.63 23.30 -12.75
N ASN A 246 2.94 22.26 -13.54
CA ASN A 246 2.73 22.31 -14.99
C ASN A 246 2.53 20.92 -15.61
N SER A 247 1.48 20.79 -16.45
CA SER A 247 1.10 19.58 -17.17
C SER A 247 1.51 19.55 -18.65
N TYR A 248 2.38 20.47 -19.10
CA TYR A 248 2.78 20.63 -20.51
C TYR A 248 4.28 20.45 -20.79
N VAL A 249 5.11 20.28 -19.75
CA VAL A 249 6.56 20.16 -19.88
C VAL A 249 7.03 18.81 -19.34
N SER A 250 8.02 18.21 -20.01
CA SER A 250 8.66 16.97 -19.56
C SER A 250 9.77 17.28 -18.54
N PHE A 251 9.84 16.50 -17.48
CA PHE A 251 10.91 16.55 -16.49
C PHE A 251 11.61 15.20 -16.46
N TRP A 252 12.92 15.25 -16.71
CA TRP A 252 13.77 14.08 -16.72
C TRP A 252 14.94 14.28 -15.78
N GLY A 253 15.29 13.27 -14.99
CA GLY A 253 16.49 13.33 -14.16
C GLY A 253 16.93 12.01 -13.56
N ILE A 254 18.16 11.99 -13.08
CA ILE A 254 18.81 10.85 -12.43
C ILE A 254 19.48 11.38 -11.17
N ILE A 255 19.18 10.79 -10.03
CA ILE A 255 19.80 11.10 -8.74
C ILE A 255 20.73 9.95 -8.38
N ILE A 256 22.00 10.26 -8.09
CA ILE A 256 23.03 9.31 -7.67
C ILE A 256 23.51 9.71 -6.27
N LYS A 257 23.31 8.83 -5.27
CA LYS A 257 23.77 8.99 -3.89
C LYS A 257 24.92 8.03 -3.60
N ASN A 258 25.99 8.49 -2.93
CA ASN A 258 27.04 7.63 -2.38
C ASN A 258 26.58 6.94 -1.06
N THR A 259 26.73 5.61 -0.94
CA THR A 259 26.25 4.82 0.21
C THR A 259 27.34 4.00 0.92
N GLN A 260 28.62 4.27 0.68
CA GLN A 260 29.72 3.45 1.26
C GLN A 260 29.78 3.41 2.79
N PHE A 261 29.19 4.38 3.51
CA PHE A 261 29.31 4.49 4.96
C PHE A 261 28.04 4.11 5.75
N GLU A 262 26.88 3.96 5.10
CA GLU A 262 25.66 3.44 5.76
C GLU A 262 25.84 1.95 6.18
N LYS A 263 26.64 1.20 5.42
CA LYS A 263 26.93 -0.23 5.70
C LYS A 263 27.69 -0.49 7.01
N ALA A 264 28.35 0.50 7.59
CA ALA A 264 29.11 0.34 8.83
C ALA A 264 28.27 0.58 10.11
N GLU A 265 27.13 1.26 9.99
CA GLU A 265 26.21 1.51 11.11
C GLU A 265 25.11 0.44 11.19
N GLU A 266 24.75 -0.21 10.08
CA GLU A 266 23.82 -1.34 10.04
C GLU A 266 24.39 -2.64 10.65
N THR A 267 25.70 -2.73 10.91
CA THR A 267 26.33 -3.99 11.38
C THR A 267 26.16 -4.29 12.89
N LYS A 268 25.41 -3.47 13.66
CA LYS A 268 25.21 -3.69 15.11
C LYS A 268 23.80 -4.04 15.56
N GLN A 269 22.84 -4.22 14.67
CA GLN A 269 21.53 -4.75 15.06
C GLN A 269 21.10 -5.92 14.15
N GLN A 270 21.26 -7.10 14.75
CA GLN A 270 20.43 -8.29 14.60
C GLN A 270 20.45 -9.05 13.27
N SER A 271 21.08 -10.22 13.36
CA SER A 271 20.83 -11.40 12.55
C SER A 271 19.34 -11.73 12.46
N SER A 272 18.79 -11.74 11.25
CA SER A 272 17.78 -12.71 10.86
C SER A 272 17.85 -12.95 9.35
N SER A 273 17.84 -14.23 8.99
CA SER A 273 17.99 -14.76 7.64
C SER A 273 16.79 -14.42 6.75
N LYS A 274 16.90 -13.38 5.91
CA LYS A 274 15.95 -13.12 4.81
C LYS A 274 16.58 -12.65 3.48
N ASP A 275 17.90 -12.65 3.35
CA ASP A 275 18.58 -12.15 2.14
C ASP A 275 18.88 -13.19 1.04
N SER A 276 18.49 -14.46 1.21
CA SER A 276 18.83 -15.51 0.24
C SER A 276 17.72 -15.89 -0.76
N VAL A 277 16.53 -15.28 -0.69
CA VAL A 277 15.41 -15.63 -1.60
C VAL A 277 15.30 -14.65 -2.78
N VAL A 278 15.73 -13.40 -2.62
CA VAL A 278 15.60 -12.35 -3.66
C VAL A 278 16.67 -12.47 -4.76
N ASP A 279 17.83 -13.04 -4.45
CA ASP A 279 18.90 -13.29 -5.44
C ASP A 279 18.70 -14.58 -6.26
N LEU A 280 17.78 -15.47 -5.85
CA LEU A 280 17.46 -16.69 -6.59
C LEU A 280 16.39 -16.44 -7.68
N SER A 281 15.40 -15.58 -7.42
CA SER A 281 14.35 -15.23 -8.41
C SER A 281 14.91 -14.49 -9.63
N ARG A 282 15.95 -13.65 -9.45
CA ARG A 282 16.65 -12.98 -10.56
C ARG A 282 17.52 -13.90 -11.40
N THR A 283 17.89 -15.06 -10.86
CA THR A 283 18.74 -16.05 -11.54
C THR A 283 17.92 -17.03 -12.38
N GLU A 284 16.66 -17.27 -12.01
CA GLU A 284 15.73 -18.14 -12.75
C GLU A 284 15.24 -17.49 -14.06
N GLU A 285 14.89 -16.20 -14.02
CA GLU A 285 14.42 -15.43 -15.19
C GLU A 285 15.50 -15.25 -16.28
N ARG A 286 16.79 -15.25 -15.88
CA ARG A 286 17.94 -15.20 -16.80
C ARG A 286 18.32 -16.57 -17.38
N THR A 287 17.96 -17.66 -16.71
CA THR A 287 18.27 -19.02 -17.20
C THR A 287 17.22 -19.51 -18.19
N GLU A 288 15.97 -19.08 -18.04
CA GLU A 288 14.88 -19.42 -18.97
C GLU A 288 15.04 -18.73 -20.35
N ASN A 289 15.60 -17.51 -20.38
CA ASN A 289 15.89 -16.79 -21.62
C ASN A 289 17.16 -17.28 -22.35
N LEU A 290 18.08 -17.96 -21.65
CA LEU A 290 19.30 -18.53 -22.25
C LEU A 290 19.11 -19.97 -22.74
N LEU A 291 18.04 -20.66 -22.31
CA LEU A 291 17.75 -22.05 -22.66
C LEU A 291 16.63 -22.21 -23.71
N ALA A 292 16.03 -21.13 -24.21
CA ALA A 292 15.15 -21.19 -25.37
C ALA A 292 16.00 -21.38 -26.65
N PRO A 293 15.82 -22.47 -27.41
CA PRO A 293 16.62 -22.71 -28.61
C PRO A 293 16.38 -21.62 -29.66
N SER A 294 17.47 -21.08 -30.16
CA SER A 294 17.54 -20.10 -31.25
C SER A 294 16.79 -20.60 -32.48
N GLY A 295 15.64 -20.00 -32.78
CA GLY A 295 14.99 -20.14 -34.07
C GLY A 295 13.47 -20.18 -34.04
N ILE A 296 12.82 -19.02 -33.92
CA ILE A 296 11.56 -18.75 -34.61
C ILE A 296 11.56 -17.31 -35.11
N ILE A 297 11.37 -17.18 -36.42
CA ILE A 297 11.13 -15.95 -37.15
C ILE A 297 9.82 -15.33 -36.65
N ASN A 298 9.89 -14.08 -36.19
CA ASN A 298 8.75 -13.28 -35.76
C ASN A 298 7.92 -12.86 -36.99
N ILE A 299 6.82 -13.57 -37.29
CA ILE A 299 5.82 -13.15 -38.27
C ILE A 299 4.63 -12.55 -37.53
N LYS A 300 4.62 -11.23 -37.37
CA LYS A 300 3.41 -10.48 -37.03
C LYS A 300 2.91 -9.75 -38.27
N LYS A 301 1.90 -10.32 -38.93
CA LYS A 301 0.75 -9.64 -39.56
C LYS A 301 -0.38 -10.65 -39.84
N PRO A 302 -1.64 -10.23 -39.82
CA PRO A 302 -2.80 -11.11 -39.64
C PRO A 302 -3.20 -11.81 -40.95
N LEU A 303 -3.51 -13.11 -40.88
CA LEU A 303 -3.99 -13.91 -42.00
C LEU A 303 -5.53 -13.88 -42.04
N SER A 304 -6.11 -12.90 -42.75
CA SER A 304 -7.51 -12.91 -43.16
C SER A 304 -7.62 -13.29 -44.63
N TYR A 305 -7.42 -14.57 -44.97
CA TYR A 305 -7.70 -15.11 -46.31
C TYR A 305 -7.86 -16.64 -46.24
N ILE A 306 -8.90 -17.13 -45.55
CA ILE A 306 -9.49 -18.46 -45.80
C ILE A 306 -11.00 -18.32 -45.65
N GLY A 307 -11.66 -17.98 -46.76
CA GLY A 307 -13.10 -17.77 -46.80
C GLY A 307 -13.65 -17.75 -48.22
N SER A 308 -13.23 -18.68 -49.08
CA SER A 308 -13.91 -18.93 -50.36
C SER A 308 -13.40 -20.20 -51.04
N LEU A 309 -13.85 -21.38 -50.59
CA LEU A 309 -13.77 -22.61 -51.39
C LEU A 309 -14.90 -23.57 -50.96
N LEU A 310 -16.14 -23.21 -51.25
CA LEU A 310 -17.21 -24.18 -51.54
C LEU A 310 -18.15 -23.61 -52.62
N PRO A 311 -18.64 -24.44 -53.55
CA PRO A 311 -19.42 -24.00 -54.71
C PRO A 311 -20.94 -24.09 -54.47
N GLY A 312 -21.68 -23.19 -55.13
CA GLY A 312 -23.04 -23.43 -55.61
C GLY A 312 -24.13 -22.46 -55.14
N SER A 313 -24.48 -21.47 -55.96
CA SER A 313 -25.78 -21.43 -56.66
C SER A 313 -25.88 -20.19 -57.56
N ASP A 314 -26.71 -20.34 -58.60
CA ASP A 314 -26.67 -19.65 -59.87
C ASP A 314 -27.03 -18.15 -59.86
N LYS A 315 -26.45 -17.39 -60.81
CA LYS A 315 -27.19 -16.82 -61.95
C LYS A 315 -26.31 -15.98 -62.89
N ALA A 316 -26.33 -16.40 -64.15
CA ALA A 316 -26.53 -15.61 -65.37
C ALA A 316 -25.59 -14.42 -65.72
N MET A 317 -24.85 -14.65 -66.82
CA MET A 317 -24.98 -13.93 -68.11
C MET A 317 -23.79 -13.08 -68.59
N SER A 318 -23.35 -13.45 -69.80
CA SER A 318 -22.66 -12.67 -70.86
C SER A 318 -21.31 -12.02 -70.54
N GLY A 319 -20.29 -12.11 -71.37
CA GLY A 319 -20.15 -12.71 -72.71
C GLY A 319 -18.74 -12.40 -73.25
N ILE A 320 -18.44 -13.01 -74.42
CA ILE A 320 -17.52 -12.55 -75.47
C ILE A 320 -16.06 -12.29 -75.02
N GLY A 321 -15.00 -12.90 -75.54
CA GLY A 321 -14.73 -13.57 -76.81
C GLY A 321 -13.21 -13.44 -77.07
N GLY A 322 -12.65 -14.26 -77.97
CA GLY A 322 -11.28 -14.12 -78.49
C GLY A 322 -10.30 -15.16 -77.92
N ALA A 323 -10.13 -16.33 -78.54
CA ALA A 323 -9.35 -16.62 -79.75
C ALA A 323 -7.92 -17.08 -79.42
N MET A 324 -7.64 -18.30 -79.90
CA MET A 324 -6.39 -19.06 -79.82
C MET A 324 -5.18 -18.32 -80.41
N ILE A 325 -3.96 -18.73 -80.02
CA ILE A 325 -2.99 -19.38 -80.92
C ILE A 325 -2.12 -20.36 -80.10
N LYS A 326 -1.91 -21.52 -80.73
CA LYS A 326 -1.11 -22.67 -80.29
C LYS A 326 0.38 -22.39 -80.56
N ASP A 327 1.29 -22.91 -79.74
CA ASP A 327 2.17 -23.98 -80.23
C ASP A 327 2.82 -24.84 -79.14
N LYS A 328 3.21 -26.04 -79.59
CA LYS A 328 3.51 -27.30 -78.91
C LYS A 328 4.64 -27.27 -77.87
N ILE A 329 4.53 -28.16 -76.87
CA ILE A 329 5.41 -29.33 -76.68
C ILE A 329 4.69 -30.37 -75.80
N PHE A 330 4.70 -31.62 -76.28
CA PHE A 330 4.06 -32.81 -75.70
C PHE A 330 4.87 -33.34 -74.51
N VAL A 331 4.26 -33.49 -73.32
CA VAL A 331 4.67 -34.51 -72.34
C VAL A 331 3.42 -35.13 -71.69
N LYS A 332 3.24 -36.44 -71.90
CA LYS A 332 2.24 -37.28 -71.23
C LYS A 332 2.36 -37.15 -69.71
N LYS A 333 1.30 -36.76 -69.00
CA LYS A 333 1.15 -37.06 -67.57
C LYS A 333 -0.27 -37.56 -67.26
N LYS A 334 -0.38 -38.88 -67.06
CA LYS A 334 -1.58 -39.56 -66.58
C LYS A 334 -1.94 -39.06 -65.17
N SER A 335 -3.13 -38.47 -65.03
CA SER A 335 -4.09 -38.60 -63.91
C SER A 335 -3.53 -38.97 -62.51
N VAL A 336 -2.83 -38.05 -61.84
CA VAL A 336 -2.56 -38.12 -60.38
C VAL A 336 -3.57 -37.28 -59.58
N ALA A 337 -4.10 -36.20 -60.17
CA ALA A 337 -5.01 -35.26 -59.50
C ALA A 337 -6.36 -35.88 -59.08
N LYS A 338 -6.90 -36.85 -59.86
CA LYS A 338 -8.18 -37.52 -59.54
C LYS A 338 -8.09 -38.47 -58.34
N LYS A 339 -6.92 -39.08 -58.08
CA LYS A 339 -6.72 -39.93 -56.89
C LYS A 339 -6.51 -39.09 -55.63
N LEU A 340 -5.82 -37.95 -55.74
CA LEU A 340 -5.54 -37.08 -54.60
C LEU A 340 -6.82 -36.42 -54.07
N ASN A 341 -7.70 -35.96 -54.96
CA ASN A 341 -8.96 -35.30 -54.57
C ASN A 341 -9.94 -36.28 -53.88
N LEU A 342 -9.94 -37.56 -54.28
CA LEU A 342 -10.78 -38.58 -53.64
C LEU A 342 -10.28 -38.96 -52.23
N ILE A 343 -8.96 -39.00 -52.04
CA ILE A 343 -8.33 -39.28 -50.74
C ILE A 343 -8.54 -38.10 -49.78
N LEU A 344 -8.38 -36.85 -50.25
CA LEU A 344 -8.62 -35.66 -49.43
C LEU A 344 -10.10 -35.49 -49.05
N LYS A 345 -11.03 -35.72 -50.00
CA LYS A 345 -12.46 -35.61 -49.71
C LYS A 345 -12.87 -36.62 -48.65
N ASN A 346 -12.46 -37.87 -48.80
CA ASN A 346 -12.73 -38.92 -47.83
C ASN A 346 -12.10 -38.64 -46.45
N PHE A 347 -10.85 -38.19 -46.42
CA PHE A 347 -10.18 -37.80 -45.16
C PHE A 347 -10.95 -36.70 -44.41
N PHE A 348 -11.45 -35.68 -45.11
CA PHE A 348 -12.21 -34.59 -44.50
C PHE A 348 -13.58 -35.05 -43.98
N THR A 349 -14.31 -35.89 -44.72
CA THR A 349 -15.60 -36.42 -44.24
C THR A 349 -15.43 -37.30 -43.00
N TYR A 350 -14.35 -38.08 -42.93
CA TYR A 350 -14.08 -38.94 -41.78
C TYR A 350 -13.57 -38.18 -40.56
N ALA A 351 -12.75 -37.13 -40.77
CA ALA A 351 -12.33 -36.24 -39.69
C ALA A 351 -13.51 -35.46 -39.08
N LEU A 352 -14.47 -35.03 -39.92
CA LEU A 352 -15.65 -34.30 -39.47
C LEU A 352 -16.61 -35.19 -38.67
N ASN A 353 -16.83 -36.44 -39.10
CA ASN A 353 -17.65 -37.41 -38.36
C ASN A 353 -17.01 -37.84 -37.02
N PHE A 354 -15.69 -37.95 -36.98
CA PHE A 354 -14.96 -38.24 -35.74
C PHE A 354 -15.00 -37.06 -34.76
N LEU A 355 -14.87 -35.81 -35.26
CA LEU A 355 -15.06 -34.60 -34.47
C LEU A 355 -16.49 -34.49 -33.91
N PHE A 356 -17.51 -34.85 -34.68
CA PHE A 356 -18.91 -34.86 -34.23
C PHE A 356 -19.15 -35.92 -33.14
N PHE A 357 -18.53 -37.09 -33.27
CA PHE A 357 -18.57 -38.15 -32.25
C PHE A 357 -17.81 -37.76 -30.97
N ALA A 358 -16.63 -37.18 -31.09
CA ALA A 358 -15.83 -36.69 -29.97
C ALA A 358 -16.52 -35.53 -29.23
N ALA A 359 -17.16 -34.60 -29.96
CA ALA A 359 -17.96 -33.52 -29.37
C ALA A 359 -19.18 -34.07 -28.60
N LYS A 360 -19.84 -35.10 -29.14
CA LYS A 360 -20.96 -35.77 -28.46
C LYS A 360 -20.51 -36.50 -27.19
N TRP A 361 -19.33 -37.12 -27.20
CA TRP A 361 -18.71 -37.78 -26.05
C TRP A 361 -18.28 -36.79 -24.96
N LEU A 362 -17.62 -35.68 -25.33
CA LEU A 362 -17.19 -34.62 -24.40
C LEU A 362 -18.34 -33.80 -23.81
N SER A 363 -19.48 -33.69 -24.50
CA SER A 363 -20.66 -32.98 -23.97
C SER A 363 -21.48 -33.80 -22.96
N SER A 364 -21.25 -35.10 -22.84
CA SER A 364 -21.92 -35.98 -21.85
C SER A 364 -21.19 -36.00 -20.48
N ARG A 365 -21.00 -34.83 -19.87
CA ARG A 365 -20.34 -34.67 -18.54
C ARG A 365 -21.20 -35.12 -17.34
N GLY A 366 -21.95 -36.22 -17.47
CA GLY A 366 -22.87 -36.70 -16.43
C GLY A 366 -22.59 -38.07 -15.81
N SER A 367 -21.71 -38.92 -16.36
CA SER A 367 -21.70 -40.36 -15.97
C SER A 367 -20.34 -40.99 -15.69
N ILE A 368 -19.26 -40.22 -15.56
CA ILE A 368 -17.90 -40.78 -15.37
C ILE A 368 -17.66 -41.36 -13.96
N LYS A 369 -18.55 -41.14 -12.98
CA LYS A 369 -18.37 -41.64 -11.60
C LYS A 369 -18.88 -43.06 -11.31
N LYS A 370 -19.50 -43.79 -12.25
CA LYS A 370 -20.01 -45.16 -11.98
C LYS A 370 -19.33 -46.30 -12.76
N THR A 371 -18.32 -46.02 -13.58
CA THR A 371 -17.69 -47.07 -14.42
C THR A 371 -16.26 -47.43 -14.01
N VAL A 372 -15.69 -46.78 -12.99
CA VAL A 372 -14.30 -47.04 -12.54
C VAL A 372 -14.23 -48.10 -11.42
N SER A 373 -15.34 -48.47 -10.78
CA SER A 373 -15.36 -49.51 -9.73
C SER A 373 -15.66 -50.93 -10.22
N GLY A 374 -15.68 -51.19 -11.54
CA GLY A 374 -16.14 -52.46 -12.11
C GLY A 374 -15.23 -53.11 -13.15
N LEU A 375 -13.97 -52.69 -13.29
CA LEU A 375 -13.06 -53.21 -14.33
C LEU A 375 -11.88 -53.97 -13.74
N GLY A 376 -12.17 -55.18 -13.27
CA GLY A 376 -11.18 -56.24 -13.16
C GLY A 376 -10.71 -56.65 -14.55
N LEU A 377 -9.42 -56.44 -14.82
CA LEU A 377 -8.74 -56.84 -16.05
C LEU A 377 -8.75 -58.38 -16.20
N LYS A 378 -9.71 -58.92 -16.95
CA LYS A 378 -9.55 -60.21 -17.64
C LYS A 378 -9.19 -59.93 -19.09
N LEU A 379 -7.88 -59.91 -19.39
CA LEU A 379 -7.38 -60.03 -20.76
C LEU A 379 -7.74 -61.42 -21.30
N LYS A 380 -8.76 -61.49 -22.16
CA LYS A 380 -8.92 -62.60 -23.11
C LYS A 380 -9.35 -62.03 -24.45
N ASN A 381 -8.46 -62.17 -25.43
CA ASN A 381 -8.64 -62.08 -26.88
C ASN A 381 -9.57 -60.98 -27.40
N SER A 382 -9.08 -59.74 -27.44
CA SER A 382 -9.74 -58.61 -28.13
C SER A 382 -9.11 -58.37 -29.52
N THR A 383 -9.42 -59.23 -30.49
CA THR A 383 -9.22 -58.91 -31.92
C THR A 383 -10.47 -58.30 -32.57
N GLU A 384 -11.53 -58.02 -31.82
CA GLU A 384 -12.82 -57.55 -32.37
C GLU A 384 -13.19 -56.09 -32.04
N PHE A 385 -12.33 -55.32 -31.36
CA PHE A 385 -12.67 -53.92 -31.03
C PHE A 385 -12.40 -52.91 -32.18
N LEU A 386 -12.09 -53.37 -33.39
CA LEU A 386 -11.69 -52.52 -34.53
C LEU A 386 -12.27 -52.96 -35.89
N SER A 387 -13.46 -53.57 -35.92
CA SER A 387 -14.19 -53.82 -37.17
C SER A 387 -15.13 -52.66 -37.51
N LEU A 388 -14.58 -51.60 -38.11
CA LEU A 388 -15.38 -50.62 -38.85
C LEU A 388 -16.03 -51.34 -40.06
N PRO A 389 -17.37 -51.48 -40.15
CA PRO A 389 -18.00 -52.15 -41.28
C PRO A 389 -17.86 -51.25 -42.51
N GLY A 390 -17.21 -51.76 -43.57
CA GLY A 390 -17.12 -51.08 -44.88
C GLY A 390 -15.72 -50.67 -45.36
N LEU A 391 -14.64 -50.94 -44.61
CA LEU A 391 -13.27 -50.62 -45.05
C LEU A 391 -12.45 -51.86 -45.48
N THR A 392 -12.44 -52.15 -46.79
CA THR A 392 -11.50 -53.12 -47.39
C THR A 392 -10.13 -52.48 -47.63
N LEU A 393 -9.37 -52.27 -46.56
CA LEU A 393 -7.99 -51.80 -46.61
C LEU A 393 -7.00 -52.98 -46.66
N ASN A 394 -5.96 -52.89 -47.50
CA ASN A 394 -4.85 -53.86 -47.52
C ASN A 394 -4.11 -53.84 -46.15
N LYS A 395 -3.50 -54.96 -45.74
CA LYS A 395 -2.89 -55.15 -44.40
C LYS A 395 -1.93 -54.03 -44.00
N ARG A 396 -1.14 -53.51 -44.94
CA ARG A 396 -0.25 -52.35 -44.72
C ARG A 396 -0.99 -51.05 -44.40
N ASN A 397 -2.11 -50.77 -45.08
CA ASN A 397 -2.88 -49.55 -44.88
C ASN A 397 -3.72 -49.61 -43.58
N LYS A 398 -4.15 -50.81 -43.15
CA LYS A 398 -4.76 -51.00 -41.83
C LYS A 398 -3.75 -50.73 -40.70
N ALA A 399 -2.52 -51.24 -40.84
CA ALA A 399 -1.45 -50.96 -39.88
C ALA A 399 -1.13 -49.45 -39.79
N LEU A 400 -1.02 -48.77 -40.94
CA LEU A 400 -0.78 -47.32 -40.99
C LEU A 400 -1.93 -46.51 -40.37
N LEU A 401 -3.19 -46.93 -40.56
CA LEU A 401 -4.35 -46.24 -39.98
C LEU A 401 -4.40 -46.40 -38.46
N ILE A 402 -4.10 -47.59 -37.93
CA ILE A 402 -4.02 -47.82 -36.48
C ILE A 402 -2.91 -46.94 -35.87
N VAL A 403 -1.74 -46.91 -36.50
CA VAL A 403 -0.62 -46.05 -36.07
C VAL A 403 -1.02 -44.58 -36.10
N ALA A 404 -1.70 -44.12 -37.16
CA ALA A 404 -2.17 -42.74 -37.27
C ALA A 404 -3.21 -42.37 -36.19
N VAL A 405 -4.13 -43.29 -35.85
CA VAL A 405 -5.11 -43.08 -34.77
C VAL A 405 -4.43 -43.02 -33.40
N VAL A 406 -3.44 -43.88 -33.15
CA VAL A 406 -2.66 -43.85 -31.91
C VAL A 406 -1.90 -42.53 -31.78
N PHE A 407 -1.25 -42.06 -32.85
CA PHE A 407 -0.60 -40.74 -32.87
C PHE A 407 -1.59 -39.59 -32.67
N LEU A 408 -2.80 -39.67 -33.24
CA LEU A 408 -3.86 -38.67 -33.05
C LEU A 408 -4.31 -38.61 -31.58
N VAL A 409 -4.51 -39.76 -30.94
CA VAL A 409 -4.87 -39.82 -29.51
C VAL A 409 -3.75 -39.24 -28.65
N PHE A 410 -2.49 -39.61 -28.93
CA PHE A 410 -1.33 -39.08 -28.21
C PHE A 410 -1.21 -37.55 -28.38
N PHE A 411 -1.48 -37.05 -29.58
CA PHE A 411 -1.49 -35.63 -29.90
C PHE A 411 -2.60 -34.88 -29.16
N ILE A 412 -3.82 -35.44 -29.08
CA ILE A 412 -4.95 -34.83 -28.34
C ILE A 412 -4.66 -34.80 -26.83
N VAL A 413 -4.08 -35.86 -26.27
CA VAL A 413 -3.68 -35.91 -24.85
C VAL A 413 -2.59 -34.87 -24.57
N ASN A 414 -1.57 -34.78 -25.44
CA ASN A 414 -0.49 -33.82 -25.30
C ASN A 414 -0.99 -32.37 -25.39
N LEU A 415 -1.88 -32.06 -26.36
CA LEU A 415 -2.54 -30.76 -26.48
C LEU A 415 -3.37 -30.39 -25.25
N SER A 416 -4.09 -31.37 -24.68
CA SER A 416 -4.90 -31.16 -23.47
C SER A 416 -4.00 -30.88 -22.25
N PHE A 417 -2.90 -31.61 -22.13
CA PHE A 417 -1.90 -31.40 -21.09
C PHE A 417 -1.21 -30.03 -21.21
N MET A 418 -0.87 -29.62 -22.44
CA MET A 418 -0.35 -28.28 -22.73
C MET A 418 -1.33 -27.17 -22.36
N LYS A 419 -2.62 -27.32 -22.69
CA LYS A 419 -3.64 -26.32 -22.35
C LYS A 419 -3.86 -26.24 -20.83
N ALA A 420 -3.90 -27.39 -20.15
CA ALA A 420 -4.00 -27.43 -18.69
C ALA A 420 -2.78 -26.79 -18.02
N LYS A 421 -1.56 -27.09 -18.50
CA LYS A 421 -0.31 -26.47 -18.02
C LYS A 421 -0.32 -24.95 -18.23
N LYS A 422 -0.73 -24.49 -19.42
CA LYS A 422 -0.82 -23.07 -19.76
C LYS A 422 -1.85 -22.34 -18.89
N ASN A 423 -3.02 -22.94 -18.66
CA ASN A 423 -4.05 -22.35 -17.79
C ASN A 423 -3.56 -22.28 -16.33
N ARG A 424 -2.92 -23.33 -15.81
CA ARG A 424 -2.39 -23.34 -14.45
C ARG A 424 -1.24 -22.34 -14.27
N GLN A 425 -0.42 -22.16 -15.30
CA GLN A 425 0.63 -21.14 -15.32
C GLN A 425 0.04 -19.73 -15.34
N ALA A 426 -1.02 -19.48 -16.11
CA ALA A 426 -1.73 -18.20 -16.10
C ALA A 426 -2.44 -17.92 -14.77
N GLU A 427 -2.97 -18.95 -14.09
CA GLU A 427 -3.54 -18.82 -12.74
C GLU A 427 -2.48 -18.45 -11.70
N LEU A 428 -1.30 -19.07 -11.76
CA LEU A 428 -0.16 -18.74 -10.90
C LEU A 428 0.36 -17.33 -11.17
N GLU A 429 0.51 -16.94 -12.43
CA GLU A 429 0.93 -15.59 -12.83
C GLU A 429 -0.09 -14.54 -12.34
N ASN A 430 -1.39 -14.81 -12.47
CA ASN A 430 -2.42 -13.93 -11.94
C ASN A 430 -2.38 -13.83 -10.41
N TYR A 431 -2.16 -14.94 -9.72
CA TYR A 431 -2.02 -14.97 -8.26
C TYR A 431 -0.81 -14.16 -7.78
N GLU A 432 0.35 -14.32 -8.42
CA GLU A 432 1.56 -13.55 -8.09
C GLU A 432 1.39 -12.06 -8.40
N ASN A 433 0.75 -11.72 -9.54
CA ASN A 433 0.43 -10.33 -9.87
C ASN A 433 -0.50 -9.68 -8.84
N LEU A 434 -1.58 -10.38 -8.43
CA LEU A 434 -2.49 -9.89 -7.39
C LEU A 434 -1.76 -9.72 -6.06
N SER A 435 -0.93 -10.69 -5.67
CA SER A 435 -0.14 -10.64 -4.44
C SER A 435 0.83 -9.46 -4.45
N ALA A 436 1.54 -9.23 -5.56
CA ALA A 436 2.45 -8.11 -5.73
C ALA A 436 1.72 -6.76 -5.69
N MET A 437 0.52 -6.66 -6.28
CA MET A 437 -0.30 -5.44 -6.20
C MET A 437 -0.79 -5.16 -4.78
N ILE A 438 -1.22 -6.18 -4.03
CA ILE A 438 -1.61 -6.03 -2.62
C ILE A 438 -0.42 -5.52 -1.81
N GLU A 439 0.75 -6.16 -1.96
CA GLU A 439 1.96 -5.77 -1.24
C GLU A 439 2.42 -4.35 -1.59
N GLN A 440 2.41 -3.99 -2.88
CA GLN A 440 2.71 -2.64 -3.35
C GLN A 440 1.77 -1.60 -2.72
N LYS A 441 0.46 -1.86 -2.71
CA LYS A 441 -0.52 -0.94 -2.14
C LYS A 441 -0.43 -0.85 -0.63
N GLN A 442 -0.17 -1.95 0.07
CA GLN A 442 0.10 -1.93 1.51
C GLN A 442 1.32 -1.06 1.85
N ASN A 443 2.38 -1.14 1.05
CA ASN A 443 3.56 -0.30 1.23
C ASN A 443 3.27 1.18 0.91
N GLN A 444 2.41 1.46 -0.08
CA GLN A 444 1.93 2.82 -0.37
C GLN A 444 1.03 3.38 0.74
N ALA A 445 0.17 2.55 1.33
CA ALA A 445 -0.70 2.93 2.44
C ALA A 445 0.13 3.27 3.68
N GLU A 446 1.14 2.45 3.98
CA GLU A 446 2.10 2.70 5.05
C GLU A 446 2.90 3.98 4.84
N ALA A 447 3.33 4.26 3.60
CA ALA A 447 3.97 5.53 3.29
C ALA A 447 3.03 6.73 3.51
N ASN A 448 1.77 6.65 3.07
CA ASN A 448 0.80 7.72 3.30
C ASN A 448 0.54 7.97 4.79
N LEU A 449 0.45 6.91 5.58
CA LEU A 449 0.35 6.98 7.04
C LEU A 449 1.56 7.70 7.66
N LEU A 450 2.78 7.36 7.22
CA LEU A 450 4.01 8.00 7.71
C LEU A 450 4.08 9.51 7.41
N TYR A 451 3.42 9.98 6.35
CA TYR A 451 3.39 11.39 5.95
C TYR A 451 2.06 12.09 6.28
N SER A 452 1.28 11.54 7.23
CA SER A 452 0.00 12.12 7.70
C SER A 452 -1.03 12.36 6.60
N ASN A 453 -0.97 11.62 5.49
CA ASN A 453 -1.96 11.67 4.41
C ASN A 453 -3.05 10.60 4.65
N GLU A 454 -3.89 10.83 5.65
CA GLU A 454 -4.94 9.89 6.06
C GLU A 454 -5.97 9.64 4.94
N GLU A 455 -6.35 10.66 4.16
CA GLU A 455 -7.32 10.51 3.06
C GLU A 455 -6.75 9.64 1.92
N GLY A 456 -5.48 9.84 1.57
CA GLY A 456 -4.79 9.00 0.59
C GLY A 456 -4.61 7.57 1.09
N ALA A 457 -4.33 7.39 2.39
CA ALA A 457 -4.26 6.08 3.00
C ALA A 457 -5.63 5.37 2.93
N LYS A 458 -6.74 6.00 3.36
CA LYS A 458 -8.10 5.43 3.31
C LYS A 458 -8.46 4.88 1.92
N LYS A 459 -8.22 5.64 0.86
CA LYS A 459 -8.47 5.19 -0.54
C LYS A 459 -7.68 3.92 -0.89
N LEU A 460 -6.42 3.81 -0.44
CA LEU A 460 -5.61 2.62 -0.68
C LEU A 460 -6.13 1.40 0.08
N PHE A 461 -6.69 1.57 1.29
CA PHE A 461 -7.31 0.46 2.03
C PHE A 461 -8.54 -0.10 1.33
N ASP A 462 -9.36 0.77 0.72
CA ASP A 462 -10.51 0.32 -0.09
C ASP A 462 -10.04 -0.53 -1.27
N GLU A 463 -8.99 -0.08 -1.96
CA GLU A 463 -8.39 -0.83 -3.08
C GLU A 463 -7.75 -2.15 -2.63
N ILE A 464 -7.03 -2.16 -1.50
CA ILE A 464 -6.43 -3.39 -0.93
C ILE A 464 -7.54 -4.39 -0.57
N SER A 465 -8.61 -3.93 0.08
CA SER A 465 -9.77 -4.77 0.43
C SER A 465 -10.39 -5.42 -0.83
N GLY A 466 -10.58 -4.63 -1.89
CA GLY A 466 -11.06 -5.12 -3.17
C GLY A 466 -10.13 -6.18 -3.80
N LEU A 467 -8.82 -5.96 -3.77
CA LEU A 467 -7.84 -6.92 -4.29
C LEU A 467 -7.79 -8.21 -3.45
N MET A 468 -7.82 -8.09 -2.12
CA MET A 468 -7.87 -9.24 -1.21
C MET A 468 -9.12 -10.09 -1.45
N GLY A 469 -10.27 -9.46 -1.69
CA GLY A 469 -11.51 -10.16 -2.05
C GLY A 469 -11.42 -10.95 -3.37
N SER A 470 -10.48 -10.59 -4.26
CA SER A 470 -10.22 -11.29 -5.52
C SER A 470 -9.11 -12.34 -5.45
N LEU A 471 -8.39 -12.46 -4.32
CA LEU A 471 -7.23 -13.34 -4.18
C LEU A 471 -7.67 -14.80 -3.97
N PRO A 472 -7.25 -15.76 -4.82
CA PRO A 472 -7.56 -17.18 -4.64
C PRO A 472 -6.98 -17.78 -3.34
N GLN A 473 -7.73 -18.68 -2.70
CA GLN A 473 -7.35 -19.37 -1.44
C GLN A 473 -7.48 -20.91 -1.52
N ALA A 474 -7.15 -21.50 -2.67
CA ALA A 474 -7.38 -22.91 -2.94
C ALA A 474 -6.33 -23.85 -2.32
N THR A 475 -5.10 -23.38 -2.10
CA THR A 475 -4.02 -24.15 -1.48
C THR A 475 -3.67 -23.63 -0.08
N GLU A 476 -2.96 -24.43 0.72
CA GLU A 476 -2.54 -24.02 2.06
C GLU A 476 -1.57 -22.83 2.02
N GLU A 477 -0.69 -22.77 1.01
CA GLU A 477 0.21 -21.63 0.81
C GLU A 477 -0.57 -20.34 0.50
N GLN A 478 -1.64 -20.44 -0.29
CA GLN A 478 -2.50 -19.29 -0.60
C GLN A 478 -3.27 -18.79 0.63
N LYS A 479 -3.75 -19.71 1.47
CA LYS A 479 -4.39 -19.36 2.75
C LYS A 479 -3.42 -18.68 3.70
N SER A 480 -2.20 -19.19 3.82
CA SER A 480 -1.15 -18.59 4.65
C SER A 480 -0.83 -17.17 4.17
N ARG A 481 -0.60 -16.98 2.87
CA ARG A 481 -0.28 -15.64 2.33
C ARG A 481 -1.45 -14.66 2.48
N PHE A 482 -2.69 -15.14 2.32
CA PHE A 482 -3.87 -14.33 2.60
C PHE A 482 -3.97 -13.93 4.08
N ALA A 483 -3.62 -14.82 5.01
CA ALA A 483 -3.56 -14.52 6.44
C ALA A 483 -2.51 -13.44 6.73
N ASP A 484 -1.31 -13.55 6.15
CA ASP A 484 -0.24 -12.55 6.30
C ASP A 484 -0.69 -11.17 5.78
N PHE A 485 -1.34 -11.12 4.60
CA PHE A 485 -1.89 -9.89 4.07
C PHE A 485 -3.00 -9.32 4.96
N THR A 486 -3.84 -10.18 5.54
CA THR A 486 -4.92 -9.77 6.45
C THR A 486 -4.37 -9.20 7.74
N GLU A 487 -3.36 -9.82 8.34
CA GLU A 487 -2.70 -9.32 9.53
C GLU A 487 -2.08 -7.94 9.28
N LYS A 488 -1.29 -7.80 8.19
CA LYS A 488 -0.69 -6.52 7.81
C LYS A 488 -1.76 -5.45 7.52
N TYR A 489 -2.83 -5.81 6.80
CA TYR A 489 -3.95 -4.91 6.53
C TYR A 489 -4.59 -4.40 7.83
N ASN A 490 -4.89 -5.29 8.77
CA ASN A 490 -5.51 -4.91 10.03
C ASN A 490 -4.61 -4.00 10.87
N LEU A 491 -3.31 -4.31 10.97
CA LEU A 491 -2.35 -3.47 11.70
C LEU A 491 -2.23 -2.06 11.11
N GLN A 492 -2.21 -1.93 9.78
CA GLN A 492 -2.15 -0.62 9.15
C GLN A 492 -3.51 0.12 9.27
N LEU A 493 -4.63 -0.60 9.25
CA LEU A 493 -5.98 -0.01 9.40
C LEU A 493 -6.19 0.54 10.81
N GLU A 494 -5.67 -0.13 11.84
CA GLU A 494 -5.66 0.35 13.22
C GLU A 494 -4.99 1.72 13.34
N LYS A 495 -3.91 1.97 12.60
CA LYS A 495 -3.22 3.28 12.57
C LYS A 495 -4.10 4.39 11.99
N ILE A 496 -4.81 4.14 10.87
CA ILE A 496 -5.77 5.11 10.31
C ILE A 496 -6.88 5.41 11.30
N ARG A 497 -7.39 4.35 11.93
CA ARG A 497 -8.50 4.44 12.88
C ARG A 497 -8.07 4.97 14.25
N ARG A 498 -6.78 5.34 14.41
CA ARG A 498 -6.18 5.79 15.67
C ARG A 498 -6.55 4.87 16.84
N ILE A 499 -6.51 3.56 16.58
CA ILE A 499 -6.73 2.52 17.58
C ILE A 499 -5.42 2.29 18.32
N THR A 500 -5.41 2.60 19.61
CA THR A 500 -4.33 2.21 20.51
C THR A 500 -4.75 0.93 21.21
N ARG A 501 -4.16 -0.19 20.76
CA ARG A 501 -4.33 -1.49 21.41
C ARG A 501 -3.38 -1.59 22.60
N ILE A 502 -3.93 -1.83 23.77
CA ILE A 502 -3.19 -2.01 25.02
C ILE A 502 -3.14 -3.51 25.28
N ASP A 503 -1.99 -4.13 25.02
CA ASP A 503 -1.84 -5.58 25.15
C ASP A 503 -2.02 -6.04 26.61
N GLU A 504 -1.45 -5.30 27.56
CA GLU A 504 -1.49 -5.61 28.99
C GLU A 504 -1.76 -4.33 29.80
N PRO A 505 -3.03 -3.93 30.02
CA PRO A 505 -3.34 -2.82 30.91
C PRO A 505 -2.98 -3.19 32.36
N GLU A 506 -2.58 -2.19 33.15
CA GLU A 506 -2.17 -2.43 34.53
C GLU A 506 -3.40 -2.76 35.39
N GLU A 507 -3.47 -3.98 35.92
CA GLU A 507 -4.48 -4.34 36.92
C GLU A 507 -4.10 -3.69 38.27
N VAL A 508 -4.90 -2.71 38.70
CA VAL A 508 -4.68 -1.99 39.97
C VAL A 508 -5.32 -2.75 41.12
N ALA A 509 -6.50 -3.31 40.89
CA ALA A 509 -7.23 -4.09 41.88
C ALA A 509 -8.19 -5.10 41.22
N ASP A 510 -8.48 -6.18 41.95
CA ASP A 510 -9.60 -7.08 41.71
C ASP A 510 -10.41 -7.18 43.01
N PHE A 511 -11.63 -6.65 43.00
CA PHE A 511 -12.50 -6.63 44.17
C PHE A 511 -12.90 -8.04 44.63
N LYS A 512 -12.76 -9.06 43.76
CA LYS A 512 -12.98 -10.46 44.15
C LYS A 512 -11.96 -10.99 45.14
N ASN A 513 -10.80 -10.33 45.26
CA ASN A 513 -9.82 -10.65 46.29
C ASN A 513 -10.31 -10.28 47.69
N LEU A 514 -11.22 -9.30 47.81
CA LEU A 514 -11.86 -8.95 49.07
C LEU A 514 -13.06 -9.85 49.35
N THR A 515 -13.92 -10.07 48.36
CA THR A 515 -15.10 -10.95 48.49
C THR A 515 -15.41 -11.61 47.16
N SER A 516 -15.50 -12.94 47.13
CA SER A 516 -15.69 -13.69 45.88
C SER A 516 -16.97 -13.33 45.10
N SER A 517 -17.97 -12.79 45.81
CA SER A 517 -19.25 -12.30 45.26
C SER A 517 -19.21 -10.83 44.82
N ALA A 518 -18.06 -10.16 44.86
CA ALA A 518 -17.92 -8.78 44.42
C ALA A 518 -18.30 -8.64 42.94
N ASP A 519 -19.24 -7.74 42.69
CA ASP A 519 -19.81 -7.42 41.38
C ASP A 519 -20.13 -5.91 41.29
N PRO A 520 -19.14 -5.03 41.48
CA PRO A 520 -19.36 -3.58 41.45
C PRO A 520 -19.90 -3.13 40.09
N ALA A 521 -20.81 -2.17 40.12
CA ALA A 521 -21.49 -1.68 38.93
C ALA A 521 -20.88 -0.37 38.40
N ASN A 522 -20.33 0.45 39.29
CA ASN A 522 -19.85 1.79 38.97
C ASN A 522 -18.62 2.15 39.80
N ILE A 523 -17.84 3.12 39.29
CA ILE A 523 -16.68 3.69 39.98
C ILE A 523 -16.68 5.21 39.89
N ILE A 524 -16.08 5.85 40.90
CA ILE A 524 -15.75 7.27 40.87
C ILE A 524 -14.37 7.52 41.48
N LEU A 525 -13.61 8.41 40.86
CA LEU A 525 -12.26 8.78 41.30
C LEU A 525 -12.32 10.10 42.08
N SER A 526 -11.79 10.08 43.30
CA SER A 526 -11.48 11.30 44.02
C SER A 526 -10.00 11.65 43.85
N ALA A 527 -9.72 12.54 42.89
CA ALA A 527 -8.34 12.93 42.58
C ALA A 527 -7.62 13.62 43.76
N ASN A 528 -8.35 14.22 44.70
CA ASN A 528 -7.77 14.92 45.85
C ASN A 528 -7.09 13.98 46.86
N ASN A 529 -7.62 12.76 47.01
CA ASN A 529 -7.13 11.79 47.99
C ASN A 529 -6.58 10.50 47.36
N GLY A 530 -6.55 10.38 46.03
CA GLY A 530 -5.95 9.23 45.34
C GLY A 530 -6.75 7.94 45.45
N LYS A 531 -8.05 8.03 45.75
CA LYS A 531 -8.93 6.88 45.98
C LYS A 531 -9.98 6.70 44.90
N ILE A 532 -10.29 5.44 44.59
CA ILE A 532 -11.44 5.04 43.78
C ILE A 532 -12.49 4.41 44.68
N TYR A 533 -13.72 4.84 44.50
CA TYR A 533 -14.88 4.29 45.20
C TYR A 533 -15.71 3.49 44.21
N ALA A 534 -15.94 2.22 44.50
CA ALA A 534 -16.68 1.30 43.64
C ALA A 534 -17.90 0.77 44.39
N ALA A 535 -19.10 1.03 43.86
CA ALA A 535 -20.32 0.62 44.53
C ALA A 535 -20.83 -0.74 44.02
N ASP A 536 -21.22 -1.58 44.96
CA ASP A 536 -21.80 -2.89 44.72
C ASP A 536 -23.17 -2.96 45.42
N SER A 537 -24.23 -2.86 44.60
CA SER A 537 -25.61 -2.93 45.10
C SER A 537 -25.97 -4.33 45.61
N GLY A 538 -25.39 -5.39 45.02
CA GLY A 538 -25.65 -6.77 45.41
C GLY A 538 -25.05 -7.12 46.78
N GLN A 539 -23.86 -6.57 47.07
CA GLN A 539 -23.19 -6.72 48.35
C GLN A 539 -23.57 -5.62 49.36
N ARG A 540 -24.35 -4.61 48.95
CA ARG A 540 -24.70 -3.44 49.77
C ARG A 540 -23.47 -2.82 50.41
N SER A 541 -22.47 -2.53 49.58
CA SER A 541 -21.18 -2.04 50.06
C SER A 541 -20.53 -1.11 49.04
N ILE A 542 -19.70 -0.19 49.54
CA ILE A 542 -18.82 0.63 48.70
C ILE A 542 -17.39 0.19 48.99
N TYR A 543 -16.71 -0.35 47.98
CA TYR A 543 -15.30 -0.66 48.04
C TYR A 543 -14.48 0.62 47.85
N ILE A 544 -13.44 0.78 48.66
CA ILE A 544 -12.51 1.90 48.58
C ILE A 544 -11.14 1.35 48.18
N LEU A 545 -10.66 1.76 47.02
CA LEU A 545 -9.34 1.43 46.51
C LEU A 545 -8.41 2.64 46.70
N GLU A 546 -7.40 2.48 47.55
CA GLU A 546 -6.25 3.39 47.62
C GLU A 546 -5.28 3.04 46.48
N ILE A 547 -5.15 3.92 45.49
CA ILE A 547 -4.42 3.61 44.25
C ILE A 547 -2.93 3.39 44.52
N ALA A 548 -2.34 4.20 45.41
CA ALA A 548 -0.90 4.18 45.68
C ALA A 548 -0.45 2.85 46.32
N ASP A 549 -1.22 2.37 47.29
CA ASP A 549 -0.91 1.15 48.05
C ASP A 549 -1.56 -0.11 47.46
N ARG A 550 -2.45 0.06 46.48
CA ARG A 550 -3.31 -1.00 45.93
C ARG A 550 -4.10 -1.72 47.02
N LEU A 551 -4.46 -0.99 48.07
CA LEU A 551 -5.21 -1.51 49.20
C LEU A 551 -6.70 -1.30 48.94
N VAL A 552 -7.47 -2.37 49.11
CA VAL A 552 -8.93 -2.33 49.02
C VAL A 552 -9.51 -2.49 50.42
N THR A 553 -10.29 -1.51 50.85
CA THR A 553 -11.16 -1.59 52.03
C THR A 553 -12.63 -1.54 51.59
N THR A 554 -13.54 -1.72 52.53
CA THR A 554 -14.98 -1.64 52.28
C THR A 554 -15.65 -0.83 53.37
N VAL A 555 -16.59 0.00 52.98
CA VAL A 555 -17.52 0.65 53.88
C VAL A 555 -18.88 0.00 53.71
N THR A 556 -19.38 -0.48 54.83
CA THR A 556 -20.73 -1.01 54.98
C THR A 556 -21.35 -0.24 56.14
N ASP A 557 -22.37 0.55 55.86
CA ASP A 557 -23.20 1.12 56.91
C ASP A 557 -24.52 0.35 56.96
N LEU A 558 -24.80 -0.20 58.15
CA LEU A 558 -25.90 -1.11 58.42
C LEU A 558 -27.13 -0.37 59.00
N GLU A 559 -27.02 0.94 59.26
CA GLU A 559 -28.11 1.69 59.89
C GLU A 559 -29.29 1.94 58.95
N GLU A 560 -29.06 2.04 57.62
CA GLU A 560 -30.10 2.23 56.60
C GLU A 560 -29.91 1.27 55.42
N PRO A 561 -31.00 0.69 54.85
CA PRO A 561 -30.88 -0.28 53.77
C PRO A 561 -30.40 0.38 52.47
N MET A 562 -29.14 0.11 52.11
CA MET A 562 -28.57 0.38 50.80
C MET A 562 -29.05 -0.68 49.80
N GLU A 563 -30.27 -0.52 49.28
CA GLU A 563 -30.84 -1.45 48.30
C GLU A 563 -30.18 -1.28 46.93
N GLU A 564 -29.91 -0.04 46.55
CA GLU A 564 -29.29 0.34 45.28
C GLU A 564 -28.20 1.40 45.53
N LEU A 565 -27.14 1.33 44.75
CA LEU A 565 -26.03 2.29 44.77
C LEU A 565 -25.63 2.60 43.33
N LEU A 566 -26.47 3.39 42.65
CA LEU A 566 -26.37 3.69 41.24
C LEU A 566 -25.93 5.15 41.01
N LEU A 567 -25.50 5.45 39.78
CA LEU A 567 -25.26 6.81 39.27
C LEU A 567 -24.42 7.68 40.24
N PRO A 568 -23.17 7.27 40.55
CA PRO A 568 -22.32 8.03 41.45
C PRO A 568 -22.04 9.43 40.89
N ALA A 569 -22.28 10.45 41.70
CA ALA A 569 -22.03 11.84 41.34
C ALA A 569 -21.25 12.55 42.47
N GLN A 570 -20.06 13.06 42.16
CA GLN A 570 -19.20 13.73 43.14
C GLN A 570 -19.48 15.23 43.20
N ALA A 571 -19.62 15.78 44.42
CA ALA A 571 -19.61 17.21 44.68
C ALA A 571 -18.61 17.54 45.80
N ALA A 572 -17.52 18.23 45.44
CA ALA A 572 -16.43 18.54 46.36
C ALA A 572 -15.91 17.27 47.07
N GLU A 573 -15.99 17.22 48.40
CA GLU A 573 -15.49 16.13 49.25
C GLU A 573 -16.58 15.09 49.58
N ARG A 574 -17.56 14.92 48.68
CA ARG A 574 -18.71 14.02 48.88
C ARG A 574 -19.07 13.30 47.58
N VAL A 575 -19.52 12.06 47.70
CA VAL A 575 -20.10 11.30 46.59
C VAL A 575 -21.55 10.97 46.92
N TYR A 576 -22.44 11.19 45.96
CA TYR A 576 -23.84 10.84 46.04
C TYR A 576 -24.11 9.60 45.21
N TYR A 577 -24.79 8.62 45.79
CA TYR A 577 -25.29 7.44 45.09
C TYR A 577 -26.82 7.48 45.11
N LEU A 578 -27.44 7.26 43.96
CA LEU A 578 -28.87 7.06 43.86
C LEU A 578 -29.22 5.69 44.44
N ASN A 579 -30.01 5.71 45.52
CA ASN A 579 -30.67 4.54 46.07
C ASN A 579 -32.14 4.58 45.64
N LYS A 580 -32.91 3.57 46.05
CA LYS A 580 -34.29 3.37 45.62
C LYS A 580 -35.25 4.53 45.93
N THR A 581 -35.07 5.17 47.09
CA THR A 581 -35.97 6.24 47.57
C THR A 581 -35.25 7.47 48.09
N ASN A 582 -33.94 7.38 48.28
CA ASN A 582 -33.11 8.44 48.85
C ASN A 582 -31.76 8.52 48.12
N ILE A 583 -30.91 9.47 48.52
CA ILE A 583 -29.51 9.52 48.11
C ILE A 583 -28.66 9.02 49.27
N ILE A 584 -27.70 8.15 49.01
CA ILE A 584 -26.64 7.81 49.97
C ILE A 584 -25.47 8.76 49.72
N GLU A 585 -25.15 9.59 50.72
CA GLU A 585 -23.96 10.44 50.73
C GLU A 585 -22.81 9.70 51.39
N LEU A 586 -21.67 9.63 50.71
CA LEU A 586 -20.37 9.25 51.27
C LEU A 586 -19.53 10.50 51.48
N ASP A 587 -19.11 10.77 52.73
CA ASP A 587 -18.13 11.80 53.03
C ASP A 587 -16.72 11.27 52.75
N LEU A 588 -15.97 11.94 51.86
CA LEU A 588 -14.66 11.46 51.40
C LEU A 588 -13.54 11.64 52.43
N LYS A 589 -13.79 12.38 53.51
CA LYS A 589 -12.82 12.61 54.61
C LYS A 589 -13.03 11.66 55.76
N THR A 590 -14.28 11.45 56.18
CA THR A 590 -14.60 10.55 57.31
C THR A 590 -14.89 9.12 56.86
N GLU A 591 -15.16 8.90 55.57
CA GLU A 591 -15.63 7.63 55.00
C GLU A 591 -16.95 7.15 55.62
N GLU A 592 -17.71 8.07 56.20
CA GLU A 592 -19.03 7.81 56.77
C GLU A 592 -20.12 7.93 55.70
N LEU A 593 -21.14 7.08 55.83
CA LEU A 593 -22.33 7.12 54.99
C LEU A 593 -23.46 7.86 55.71
N SER A 594 -24.27 8.58 54.95
CA SER A 594 -25.49 9.19 55.49
C SER A 594 -26.60 9.26 54.46
N PRO A 595 -27.85 8.97 54.84
CA PRO A 595 -28.99 9.11 53.94
C PRO A 595 -29.35 10.59 53.79
N LEU A 596 -29.69 10.99 52.56
CA LEU A 596 -30.25 12.29 52.22
C LEU A 596 -31.61 12.09 51.55
N ASN A 597 -32.62 12.76 52.09
CA ASN A 597 -33.96 12.71 51.50
C ASN A 597 -33.97 13.42 50.14
N ILE A 598 -34.63 12.84 49.15
CA ILE A 598 -34.85 13.44 47.83
C ILE A 598 -36.25 13.09 47.35
N ASP A 599 -36.89 14.01 46.64
CA ASP A 599 -38.19 13.77 46.00
C ASP A 599 -37.97 13.16 44.61
N LEU A 600 -38.06 11.83 44.52
CA LEU A 600 -37.95 11.06 43.28
C LEU A 600 -39.36 10.70 42.80
N ASP A 601 -39.68 11.03 41.55
CA ASP A 601 -40.94 10.59 40.93
C ASP A 601 -40.76 9.15 40.43
N ALA A 602 -41.60 8.24 40.93
CA ALA A 602 -41.59 6.83 40.55
C ALA A 602 -41.91 6.60 39.05
N ASN A 603 -42.43 7.60 38.35
CA ASN A 603 -42.65 7.54 36.91
C ASN A 603 -41.40 7.84 36.09
N ASN A 604 -40.36 8.42 36.68
CA ASN A 604 -39.12 8.76 35.98
C ASN A 604 -38.26 7.52 35.77
N ASN A 605 -37.40 7.56 34.75
CA ASN A 605 -36.36 6.56 34.56
C ASN A 605 -34.99 7.26 34.51
N TYR A 606 -34.30 7.23 35.65
CA TYR A 606 -33.03 7.92 35.83
C TYR A 606 -31.89 7.11 35.23
N MET A 607 -31.22 7.68 34.22
CA MET A 607 -30.16 6.99 33.47
C MET A 607 -28.76 7.52 33.75
N GLY A 608 -28.63 8.77 34.17
CA GLY A 608 -27.35 9.44 34.41
C GLY A 608 -27.46 10.45 35.53
N ALA A 609 -26.35 10.68 36.24
CA ALA A 609 -26.27 11.69 37.28
C ALA A 609 -24.90 12.38 37.27
N ASP A 610 -24.89 13.68 37.50
CA ASP A 610 -23.66 14.45 37.70
C ASP A 610 -23.95 15.66 38.60
N THR A 611 -22.91 16.30 39.12
CA THR A 611 -23.06 17.52 39.91
C THR A 611 -22.38 18.71 39.27
N TYR A 612 -23.01 19.88 39.42
CA TYR A 612 -22.43 21.13 38.96
C TYR A 612 -22.85 22.29 39.86
N ASN A 613 -21.87 23.03 40.38
CA ASN A 613 -22.07 24.08 41.39
C ASN A 613 -22.92 23.59 42.58
N GLU A 614 -22.52 22.47 43.17
CA GLU A 614 -23.15 21.82 44.34
C GLU A 614 -24.62 21.39 44.14
N ARG A 615 -25.11 21.40 42.89
CA ARG A 615 -26.44 20.91 42.53
C ARG A 615 -26.31 19.55 41.85
N LEU A 616 -27.20 18.63 42.21
CA LEU A 616 -27.32 17.32 41.60
C LEU A 616 -28.22 17.41 40.37
N TYR A 617 -27.81 16.81 39.26
CA TYR A 617 -28.59 16.71 38.03
C TYR A 617 -28.86 15.24 37.76
N LEU A 618 -30.12 14.88 37.54
CA LEU A 618 -30.54 13.54 37.17
C LEU A 618 -31.17 13.56 35.78
N LEU A 619 -30.70 12.69 34.89
CA LEU A 619 -31.23 12.50 33.54
C LEU A 619 -32.45 11.57 33.58
N ASP A 620 -33.63 12.07 33.22
CA ASP A 620 -34.83 11.26 33.03
C ASP A 620 -35.10 11.06 31.54
N ASN A 621 -34.76 9.87 31.04
CA ASN A 621 -34.92 9.56 29.62
C ASN A 621 -36.38 9.32 29.23
N LYS A 622 -37.25 8.94 30.20
CA LYS A 622 -38.64 8.57 29.93
C LYS A 622 -39.52 9.80 29.71
N ASN A 623 -39.34 10.84 30.51
CA ASN A 623 -40.07 12.11 30.33
C ASN A 623 -39.29 13.17 29.55
N GLY A 624 -38.09 12.83 29.06
CA GLY A 624 -37.30 13.74 28.22
C GLY A 624 -36.81 14.98 28.96
N GLN A 625 -36.39 14.84 30.22
CA GLN A 625 -36.07 15.97 31.09
C GLN A 625 -34.76 15.74 31.86
N ILE A 626 -34.12 16.84 32.27
CA ILE A 626 -33.02 16.81 33.24
C ILE A 626 -33.52 17.50 34.50
N ILE A 627 -33.53 16.78 35.61
CA ILE A 627 -34.05 17.28 36.88
C ILE A 627 -32.89 17.74 37.74
N ARG A 628 -32.88 19.03 38.06
CA ARG A 628 -31.86 19.65 38.90
C ARG A 628 -32.38 19.77 40.32
N TYR A 629 -31.59 19.32 41.28
CA TYR A 629 -31.87 19.39 42.70
C TYR A 629 -30.87 20.29 43.42
N ALA A 630 -31.39 21.13 44.32
CA ALA A 630 -30.59 21.90 45.27
C ALA A 630 -30.55 21.19 46.62
N LYS A 631 -29.36 21.14 47.22
CA LYS A 631 -29.16 20.58 48.55
C LYS A 631 -29.52 21.61 49.63
N ASN A 632 -30.20 21.16 50.68
CA ASN A 632 -30.52 21.93 51.87
C ASN A 632 -30.42 21.05 53.11
N GLY A 633 -29.33 21.18 53.87
CA GLY A 633 -29.07 20.32 55.03
C GLY A 633 -28.96 18.85 54.65
N ARG A 634 -29.84 18.01 55.22
CA ARG A 634 -29.94 16.56 54.97
C ARG A 634 -30.95 16.17 53.88
N ALA A 635 -31.32 17.10 52.99
CA ALA A 635 -32.29 16.84 51.94
C ALA A 635 -31.97 17.58 50.63
N PHE A 636 -32.50 17.07 49.53
CA PHE A 636 -32.58 17.71 48.22
C PHE A 636 -34.02 18.20 48.01
N SER A 637 -34.26 19.50 48.20
CA SER A 637 -35.60 20.03 48.50
C SER A 637 -36.33 20.69 47.31
N SER A 638 -35.75 20.72 46.11
CA SER A 638 -36.37 21.40 44.97
C SER A 638 -36.00 20.76 43.64
N ALA A 639 -36.85 19.85 43.15
CA ALA A 639 -36.79 19.35 41.78
C ALA A 639 -37.11 20.49 40.80
N TYR A 640 -36.22 20.74 39.85
CA TYR A 640 -36.40 21.76 38.82
C TYR A 640 -36.15 21.15 37.45
N SER A 641 -37.17 21.16 36.59
CA SER A 641 -37.03 20.84 35.17
C SER A 641 -36.06 21.82 34.52
N TRP A 642 -34.87 21.34 34.18
CA TRP A 642 -33.78 22.19 33.76
C TRP A 642 -33.85 22.57 32.28
N LEU A 643 -34.29 21.65 31.42
CA LEU A 643 -34.51 21.92 30.00
C LEU A 643 -35.68 22.87 29.82
N GLN A 644 -35.48 23.86 28.96
CA GLN A 644 -36.46 24.90 28.62
C GLN A 644 -37.20 24.59 27.31
N GLU A 645 -36.80 23.53 26.61
CA GLU A 645 -37.40 23.08 25.36
C GLU A 645 -37.55 21.56 25.32
N ASN A 646 -38.47 21.08 24.48
CA ASN A 646 -38.72 19.66 24.30
C ASN A 646 -37.65 19.06 23.39
N THR A 647 -36.84 18.15 23.93
CA THR A 647 -35.83 17.39 23.19
C THR A 647 -36.08 15.89 23.37
N ASP A 648 -35.92 15.11 22.31
CA ASP A 648 -36.04 13.65 22.41
C ASP A 648 -34.81 13.06 23.12
N LEU A 649 -35.00 12.65 24.37
CA LEU A 649 -34.00 11.95 25.19
C LEU A 649 -34.37 10.49 25.44
N SER A 650 -35.30 9.90 24.69
CA SER A 650 -35.77 8.53 24.93
C SER A 650 -34.66 7.47 24.88
N ALA A 651 -33.64 7.70 24.03
CA ALA A 651 -32.47 6.83 23.90
C ALA A 651 -31.26 7.28 24.76
N ALA A 652 -31.44 8.26 25.65
CA ALA A 652 -30.37 8.77 26.49
C ALA A 652 -29.97 7.75 27.56
N VAL A 653 -28.67 7.60 27.77
CA VAL A 653 -28.06 6.60 28.65
C VAL A 653 -27.21 7.21 29.76
N ASP A 654 -26.69 8.42 29.59
CA ASP A 654 -25.85 9.08 30.59
C ASP A 654 -25.75 10.60 30.35
N LEU A 655 -25.30 11.36 31.36
CA LEU A 655 -24.95 12.77 31.22
C LEU A 655 -23.64 13.13 31.93
N SER A 656 -22.98 14.19 31.49
CA SER A 656 -21.83 14.78 32.19
C SER A 656 -21.77 16.30 31.98
N ILE A 657 -21.20 17.03 32.95
CA ILE A 657 -21.32 18.49 33.04
C ILE A 657 -19.96 19.16 33.27
N ASP A 658 -19.56 20.05 32.35
CA ASP A 658 -18.37 20.91 32.50
C ASP A 658 -18.71 22.41 32.61
N GLY A 659 -20.00 22.73 32.65
CA GLY A 659 -20.56 24.07 32.40
C GLY A 659 -21.60 24.03 31.28
N HIS A 660 -21.38 23.17 30.29
CA HIS A 660 -22.43 22.65 29.41
C HIS A 660 -22.89 21.29 29.94
N VAL A 661 -24.13 20.92 29.65
CA VAL A 661 -24.64 19.57 29.93
C VAL A 661 -24.57 18.76 28.65
N TYR A 662 -23.81 17.67 28.67
CA TYR A 662 -23.71 16.72 27.55
C TYR A 662 -24.56 15.51 27.90
N VAL A 663 -25.49 15.15 27.02
CA VAL A 663 -26.33 13.97 27.17
C VAL A 663 -25.94 12.97 26.09
N LEU A 664 -25.53 11.77 26.52
CA LEU A 664 -25.15 10.67 25.65
C LEU A 664 -26.37 9.80 25.33
N LYS A 665 -26.57 9.47 24.06
CA LYS A 665 -27.51 8.44 23.62
C LYS A 665 -26.82 7.10 23.39
N ASN A 666 -27.59 6.02 23.44
CA ASN A 666 -27.10 4.65 23.27
C ASN A 666 -26.36 4.39 21.94
N ASN A 667 -26.65 5.15 20.89
CA ASN A 667 -26.03 5.09 19.56
C ASN A 667 -24.72 5.91 19.46
N GLY A 668 -24.30 6.57 20.54
CA GLY A 668 -23.12 7.44 20.57
C GLY A 668 -23.38 8.89 20.19
N GLU A 669 -24.60 9.28 19.83
CA GLU A 669 -24.96 10.68 19.62
C GLU A 669 -24.88 11.45 20.95
N VAL A 670 -24.31 12.65 20.92
CA VAL A 670 -24.22 13.53 22.09
C VAL A 670 -24.98 14.82 21.81
N ILE A 671 -25.99 15.09 22.64
CA ILE A 671 -26.72 16.36 22.62
C ILE A 671 -26.10 17.29 23.67
N LYS A 672 -25.75 18.50 23.25
CA LYS A 672 -25.15 19.52 24.11
C LYS A 672 -26.17 20.58 24.47
N PHE A 673 -26.23 20.93 25.75
CA PHE A 673 -27.12 21.96 26.26
C PHE A 673 -26.35 23.06 27.00
N LEU A 674 -26.84 24.29 26.88
CA LEU A 674 -26.40 25.43 27.67
C LEU A 674 -27.62 26.14 28.24
N ARG A 675 -27.68 26.29 29.57
CA ARG A 675 -28.80 26.95 30.27
C ARG A 675 -30.18 26.38 29.89
N GLY A 676 -30.25 25.06 29.65
CA GLY A 676 -31.49 24.36 29.30
C GLY A 676 -31.92 24.45 27.84
N GLN A 677 -31.10 25.02 26.95
CA GLN A 677 -31.34 25.06 25.50
C GLN A 677 -30.27 24.27 24.75
N THR A 678 -30.63 23.66 23.62
CA THR A 678 -29.72 22.94 22.74
C THR A 678 -28.69 23.89 22.12
N VAL A 679 -27.48 23.36 21.93
CA VAL A 679 -26.37 24.03 21.26
C VAL A 679 -25.95 23.14 20.09
N GLU A 680 -25.69 23.76 18.94
CA GLU A 680 -25.17 23.04 17.76
C GLU A 680 -23.85 22.35 18.11
N PHE A 681 -23.86 21.03 18.06
CA PHE A 681 -22.74 20.18 18.42
C PHE A 681 -22.94 18.81 17.76
N ALA A 682 -21.87 18.26 17.19
CA ALA A 682 -21.86 16.93 16.63
C ALA A 682 -20.48 16.32 16.80
N LEU A 683 -20.43 15.02 17.07
CA LEU A 683 -19.19 14.25 17.09
C LEU A 683 -18.84 13.81 15.67
N GLU A 684 -17.56 13.85 15.34
CA GLU A 684 -17.01 13.23 14.13
C GLU A 684 -17.31 11.73 14.13
N ALA A 685 -17.63 11.18 12.97
CA ALA A 685 -17.90 9.75 12.85
C ALA A 685 -16.62 8.93 13.13
N VAL A 686 -16.72 7.99 14.06
CA VAL A 686 -15.66 7.02 14.37
C VAL A 686 -15.87 5.71 13.59
N ASP A 687 -14.77 5.06 13.22
CA ASP A 687 -14.76 3.75 12.56
C ASP A 687 -13.94 2.73 13.38
N PRO A 688 -14.50 1.59 13.81
CA PRO A 688 -15.90 1.16 13.66
C PRO A 688 -16.92 2.10 14.34
N PRO A 689 -18.18 2.20 13.86
CA PRO A 689 -19.20 3.02 14.50
C PRO A 689 -19.49 2.54 15.92
N ILE A 690 -19.96 3.44 16.78
CA ILE A 690 -20.34 3.11 18.17
C ILE A 690 -21.55 2.18 18.14
N GLU A 691 -21.45 1.01 18.78
CA GLU A 691 -22.55 0.05 18.80
C GLU A 691 -23.44 0.19 20.03
N GLN A 692 -22.84 0.46 21.20
CA GLN A 692 -23.58 0.65 22.44
C GLN A 692 -22.80 1.58 23.36
N ALA A 693 -23.11 2.86 23.33
CA ALA A 693 -22.55 3.81 24.28
C ALA A 693 -23.20 3.61 25.66
N SER A 694 -22.39 3.66 26.74
CA SER A 694 -22.90 3.48 28.11
C SER A 694 -22.54 4.60 29.08
N LYS A 695 -21.44 5.32 28.85
CA LYS A 695 -20.98 6.38 29.75
C LYS A 695 -20.28 7.51 29.00
N ILE A 696 -20.49 8.74 29.45
CA ILE A 696 -19.78 9.93 29.00
C ILE A 696 -19.05 10.59 30.17
N PHE A 697 -17.88 11.16 29.92
CA PHE A 697 -17.19 11.99 30.90
C PHE A 697 -16.64 13.25 30.23
N VAL A 698 -16.93 14.39 30.84
CA VAL A 698 -16.32 15.69 30.54
C VAL A 698 -15.87 16.35 31.84
N SER A 699 -14.91 17.25 31.75
CA SER A 699 -14.47 18.03 32.91
C SER A 699 -14.17 19.48 32.54
N PRO A 700 -14.37 20.45 33.45
CA PRO A 700 -13.95 21.83 33.25
C PRO A 700 -12.43 22.00 33.07
N LYS A 701 -11.61 21.05 33.53
CA LYS A 701 -10.14 21.18 33.56
C LYS A 701 -9.45 20.69 32.29
N ASN A 702 -10.08 19.79 31.53
CA ASN A 702 -9.52 19.23 30.30
C ASN A 702 -10.33 19.64 29.06
N ASN A 703 -9.81 19.32 27.87
CA ASN A 703 -10.43 19.63 26.58
C ASN A 703 -10.99 18.39 25.86
N TYR A 704 -11.25 17.30 26.59
CA TYR A 704 -11.66 16.02 26.01
C TYR A 704 -13.06 15.59 26.46
N ILE A 705 -13.69 14.79 25.61
CA ILE A 705 -14.93 14.07 25.86
C ILE A 705 -14.61 12.59 25.73
N TYR A 706 -14.87 11.83 26.78
CA TYR A 706 -14.63 10.39 26.82
C TYR A 706 -15.96 9.66 26.71
N ILE A 707 -16.03 8.64 25.87
CA ILE A 707 -17.22 7.82 25.69
C ILE A 707 -16.84 6.35 25.81
N LEU A 708 -17.56 5.61 26.65
CA LEU A 708 -17.40 4.16 26.79
C LEU A 708 -18.33 3.42 25.82
N ASP A 709 -17.77 2.48 25.06
CA ASP A 709 -18.49 1.59 24.14
C ASP A 709 -18.22 0.12 24.55
N PRO A 710 -18.98 -0.43 25.53
CA PRO A 710 -18.72 -1.75 26.07
C PRO A 710 -18.84 -2.88 25.04
N LYS A 711 -19.77 -2.75 24.08
CA LYS A 711 -20.02 -3.81 23.09
C LYS A 711 -18.84 -3.96 22.13
N SER A 712 -18.21 -2.86 21.75
CA SER A 712 -16.94 -2.89 21.00
C SER A 712 -15.70 -2.90 21.88
N GLN A 713 -15.85 -3.05 23.20
CA GLN A 713 -14.77 -3.18 24.20
C GLN A 713 -13.70 -2.08 24.05
N ARG A 714 -14.14 -0.82 24.04
CA ARG A 714 -13.24 0.33 23.86
C ARG A 714 -13.68 1.59 24.58
N LEU A 715 -12.70 2.45 24.83
CA LEU A 715 -12.89 3.84 25.26
C LEU A 715 -12.56 4.76 24.09
N ILE A 716 -13.43 5.72 23.80
CA ILE A 716 -13.29 6.65 22.68
C ILE A 716 -13.08 8.05 23.22
N VAL A 717 -12.15 8.79 22.63
CA VAL A 717 -11.78 10.15 23.04
C VAL A 717 -12.01 11.10 21.88
N TYR A 718 -12.79 12.14 22.16
CA TYR A 718 -13.02 13.29 21.29
C TYR A 718 -12.47 14.54 21.96
N ASP A 719 -12.23 15.59 21.19
CA ASP A 719 -12.07 16.92 21.78
C ASP A 719 -13.44 17.59 22.02
N LYS A 720 -13.44 18.71 22.74
CA LYS A 720 -14.66 19.49 23.00
C LYS A 720 -15.25 20.21 21.76
N THR A 721 -14.55 20.20 20.63
CA THR A 721 -15.08 20.66 19.34
C THR A 721 -15.84 19.56 18.60
N GLY A 722 -15.70 18.31 19.06
CA GLY A 722 -16.33 17.12 18.49
C GLY A 722 -15.41 16.33 17.55
N GLN A 723 -14.15 16.72 17.37
CA GLN A 723 -13.22 15.98 16.51
C GLN A 723 -12.73 14.71 17.21
N PHE A 724 -12.62 13.64 16.44
CA PHE A 724 -12.15 12.35 16.93
C PHE A 724 -10.63 12.38 17.19
N GLN A 725 -10.22 11.96 18.38
CA GLN A 725 -8.81 11.99 18.79
C GLN A 725 -8.20 10.59 18.77
N ALA A 726 -8.77 9.66 19.54
CA ALA A 726 -8.23 8.31 19.71
C ALA A 726 -9.30 7.33 20.18
N GLN A 727 -9.01 6.04 20.03
CA GLN A 727 -9.77 4.98 20.66
C GLN A 727 -8.84 3.92 21.27
N TYR A 728 -9.14 3.51 22.49
CA TYR A 728 -8.33 2.59 23.29
C TYR A 728 -9.06 1.27 23.47
N THR A 729 -8.41 0.15 23.17
CA THR A 729 -8.99 -1.20 23.29
C THR A 729 -7.97 -2.19 23.85
N SER A 730 -8.42 -3.27 24.47
CA SER A 730 -7.58 -4.35 24.98
C SER A 730 -8.31 -5.68 24.91
N LYS A 731 -7.55 -6.77 24.73
CA LYS A 731 -8.10 -8.14 24.84
C LYS A 731 -8.59 -8.47 26.25
N THR A 732 -8.15 -7.71 27.26
CA THR A 732 -8.55 -7.87 28.66
C THR A 732 -9.85 -7.15 29.00
N PHE A 733 -10.33 -6.25 28.13
CA PHE A 733 -11.60 -5.56 28.30
C PHE A 733 -12.73 -6.53 27.96
N THR A 734 -13.25 -7.24 28.96
CA THR A 734 -14.25 -8.29 28.75
C THR A 734 -15.66 -7.82 29.08
N ASP A 735 -15.81 -7.00 30.13
CA ASP A 735 -17.09 -6.53 30.68
C ASP A 735 -16.93 -5.08 31.16
N LEU A 736 -16.74 -4.14 30.22
CA LEU A 736 -16.57 -2.72 30.56
C LEU A 736 -17.87 -2.13 31.08
N ARG A 737 -17.88 -1.74 32.36
CA ARG A 737 -19.07 -1.21 33.04
C ARG A 737 -19.01 0.29 33.23
N ASP A 738 -17.84 0.78 33.63
CA ASP A 738 -17.65 2.16 34.04
C ASP A 738 -16.18 2.58 33.86
N PHE A 739 -15.90 3.88 33.90
CA PHE A 739 -14.56 4.44 33.93
C PHE A 739 -14.50 5.75 34.72
N ALA A 740 -13.31 6.07 35.22
CA ALA A 740 -12.97 7.35 35.83
C ALA A 740 -11.66 7.88 35.26
N VAL A 741 -11.54 9.20 35.12
CA VAL A 741 -10.38 9.85 34.49
C VAL A 741 -9.62 10.65 35.53
N ASP A 742 -8.32 10.35 35.69
CA ASP A 742 -7.38 11.23 36.37
C ASP A 742 -6.76 12.19 35.35
N GLU A 743 -7.23 13.42 35.42
CA GLU A 743 -6.83 14.48 34.50
C GLU A 743 -5.39 14.95 34.71
N THR A 744 -4.86 14.81 35.93
CA THR A 744 -3.54 15.33 36.29
C THR A 744 -2.44 14.39 35.79
N SER A 745 -2.68 13.08 35.92
CA SER A 745 -1.74 12.04 35.50
C SER A 745 -1.96 11.55 34.07
N GLN A 746 -3.03 11.99 33.39
CA GLN A 746 -3.48 11.47 32.10
C GLN A 746 -3.70 9.96 32.14
N GLU A 747 -4.37 9.50 33.19
CA GLU A 747 -4.70 8.09 33.40
C GLU A 747 -6.21 7.88 33.38
N VAL A 748 -6.64 6.75 32.84
CA VAL A 748 -8.04 6.31 32.90
C VAL A 748 -8.09 4.98 33.64
N TYR A 749 -8.99 4.91 34.61
CA TYR A 749 -9.31 3.73 35.37
C TYR A 749 -10.61 3.15 34.80
N LEU A 750 -10.56 1.94 34.27
CA LEU A 750 -11.67 1.23 33.66
C LEU A 750 -12.12 0.10 34.59
N LEU A 751 -13.43 0.06 34.88
CA LEU A 751 -14.04 -1.06 35.57
C LEU A 751 -14.42 -2.14 34.53
N SER A 752 -13.70 -3.27 34.56
CA SER A 752 -13.97 -4.44 33.73
C SER A 752 -14.41 -5.62 34.61
N GLY A 753 -15.71 -5.87 34.71
CA GLY A 753 -16.29 -6.79 35.68
C GLY A 753 -16.02 -6.31 37.12
N ALA A 754 -15.22 -7.06 37.87
CA ALA A 754 -14.79 -6.69 39.23
C ALA A 754 -13.35 -6.17 39.29
N LYS A 755 -12.70 -5.93 38.15
CA LYS A 755 -11.31 -5.48 38.06
C LYS A 755 -11.25 -4.00 37.72
N VAL A 756 -10.32 -3.29 38.34
CA VAL A 756 -9.94 -1.92 37.97
C VAL A 756 -8.66 -2.00 37.15
N LEU A 757 -8.78 -1.68 35.87
CA LEU A 757 -7.67 -1.63 34.92
C LEU A 757 -7.26 -0.17 34.71
N LYS A 758 -5.96 0.12 34.77
CA LYS A 758 -5.42 1.45 34.52
C LYS A 758 -4.74 1.49 33.16
N ILE A 759 -5.06 2.54 32.41
CA ILE A 759 -4.46 2.85 31.12
C ILE A 759 -3.95 4.29 31.11
N LYS A 760 -2.87 4.52 30.36
CA LYS A 760 -2.37 5.87 30.08
C LYS A 760 -2.92 6.37 28.77
N ILE A 761 -3.39 7.61 28.76
CA ILE A 761 -3.90 8.30 27.58
C ILE A 761 -2.92 9.41 27.18
N GLY A 762 -2.76 9.68 25.89
CA GLY A 762 -1.88 10.75 25.38
C GLY A 762 -0.45 10.38 25.00
N GLN A 763 -0.10 9.11 24.79
CA GLN A 763 1.15 8.79 24.07
C GLN A 763 0.93 8.94 22.56
N GLU A 764 1.49 10.01 21.98
CA GLU A 764 1.87 10.02 20.57
C GLU A 764 2.87 8.87 20.36
N ASN A 765 2.55 7.94 19.46
CA ASN A 765 3.50 6.93 19.03
C ASN A 765 4.69 7.64 18.37
N GLU A 766 5.84 7.69 19.06
CA GLU A 766 7.15 8.05 18.48
C GLU A 766 7.58 7.06 17.38
#